data_AF-A0A7I8WAP0-F1
#
_entry.id   AF-A0A7I8WAP0-F1
#
_cell.length_a   1.000
_cell.length_b   1.000
_cell.length_c   1.000
_cell.angle_alpha   90.00
_cell.angle_beta   90.00
_cell.angle_gamma   90.00
#
_symmetry.space_group_name_H-M   'P 1'
#
loop_
_entity.id
_entity.type
_entity.pdbx_description
1 polymer ?
#
loop_
_entity_poly.entity_id
_entity_poly.type
_entity_poly.pdbx_seq_one_letter_code
_entity_poly.pdbx_strand_id
1 'polypeptide(L)'
;MNILHSFSILLNFKGWRKVLRSYKYDTEIVGDRRSDDIYHVLIECKTNVRGCIFIDNIQWVKERQKRFRTPYNPGIRGYYSDEDRAKEQFASWSIPLEEACKNDLDSLFIIKGKLLPILSGKMAPSKQLVDEQIANFAKYKIKETADGLCGKRITGDNLNEIQKILSIFSKYIYHTNDKNILNRFVVLAKHILDQGVAYGSHNRFSSDIKFAYSFRDFAPAICLIADKLTEELRTKLSDMLYWIHEHIGIRDPHSYSNISTDKIYVGCVQLITKNVFLYETNEERIRAMKLTKVYFEKFLIKSKGRCDGFKVDNTCFHHSTFYPHYLYALKELINALDTLKSTNFQIKPTGYEQLKKTVYLILVLCVNEKFSNGLCGRYPFNAYQILPGWSIKRLVYLRGDIYGDNQFDRELAMAYNNLTLTNNSFPFLKYRPEEGFWQVNYGPLAIYRKDDWAITIKGLTSKLWGAEIYPNENRFGKYQSYGSIDLRYINRENGHSIEGFNWNFVPGTTTKVLPFHQLNPNSQRYDEYLYKDYDFVGSLRFKSIGNSILGRVDQHGEVGMFAMDFRQNEGENYEKNDYFTFRKSVIAIDGKIFVVVTNLYFKHNHQLVTTIFQLDLNGENVIVNDEKLKKEWNGEGYWILDNFSTGYILSEGNHLCVKHSEQISPHHSGNEEEEEEEEEEEENDEDS
;
A
#
# COMPACT_ATOMS: atom_id res chain seq x y z
N MET A 1 51.62 -11.84 -12.48
CA MET A 1 50.64 -11.39 -11.47
C MET A 1 49.69 -12.56 -11.21
N ASN A 2 49.54 -13.02 -9.97
CA ASN A 2 48.59 -14.11 -9.65
C ASN A 2 47.18 -13.52 -9.57
N ILE A 3 46.27 -13.90 -10.46
CA ILE A 3 44.90 -13.36 -10.49
C ILE A 3 44.06 -14.14 -9.49
N LEU A 4 43.67 -13.50 -8.38
CA LEU A 4 42.87 -14.13 -7.33
C LEU A 4 41.37 -14.16 -7.67
N HIS A 5 40.87 -13.06 -8.24
CA HIS A 5 39.46 -12.87 -8.58
C HIS A 5 39.34 -12.31 -10.00
N SER A 6 38.43 -12.87 -10.81
CA SER A 6 38.12 -12.34 -12.13
C SER A 6 36.61 -12.23 -12.36
N PHE A 7 36.18 -11.24 -13.15
CA PHE A 7 34.80 -11.16 -13.64
C PHE A 7 34.76 -10.38 -14.96
N SER A 8 33.68 -10.56 -15.72
CA SER A 8 33.47 -9.86 -17.00
C SER A 8 32.34 -8.82 -16.92
N ILE A 9 32.46 -7.80 -17.76
CA ILE A 9 31.44 -6.77 -18.02
C ILE A 9 31.25 -6.72 -19.55
N LEU A 10 29.99 -6.71 -20.01
CA LEU A 10 29.71 -6.55 -21.44
C LEU A 10 29.53 -5.07 -21.76
N LEU A 11 30.31 -4.56 -22.71
CA LEU A 11 30.42 -3.12 -23.04
C LEU A 11 29.49 -2.67 -24.18
N ASN A 12 28.51 -3.48 -24.59
CA ASN A 12 27.59 -3.15 -25.68
C ASN A 12 26.46 -2.20 -25.22
N PHE A 13 26.81 -1.00 -24.78
CA PHE A 13 25.86 0.04 -24.35
C PHE A 13 26.43 1.45 -24.58
N LYS A 14 25.55 2.45 -24.53
CA LYS A 14 25.90 3.88 -24.49
C LYS A 14 25.40 4.53 -23.20
N GLY A 15 26.16 5.49 -22.69
CA GLY A 15 25.92 6.18 -21.42
C GLY A 15 26.41 5.40 -20.20
N TRP A 16 26.22 5.96 -19.02
CA TRP A 16 26.65 5.41 -17.74
C TRP A 16 25.95 4.09 -17.39
N ARG A 17 26.71 3.12 -16.88
CA ARG A 17 26.18 1.89 -16.27
C ARG A 17 26.88 1.60 -14.95
N LYS A 18 26.10 1.25 -13.94
CA LYS A 18 26.63 0.81 -12.65
C LYS A 18 27.10 -0.64 -12.74
N VAL A 19 28.32 -0.89 -12.26
CA VAL A 19 28.87 -2.23 -12.04
C VAL A 19 29.04 -2.42 -10.54
N LEU A 20 28.49 -3.51 -10.01
CA LEU A 20 28.64 -3.91 -8.62
C LEU A 20 28.90 -5.41 -8.59
N ARG A 21 29.90 -5.85 -7.83
CA ARG A 21 30.30 -7.25 -7.69
C ARG A 21 30.59 -7.59 -6.24
N SER A 22 30.26 -8.81 -5.84
CA SER A 22 30.85 -9.42 -4.65
C SER A 22 32.08 -10.22 -5.04
N TYR A 23 33.21 -9.94 -4.39
CA TYR A 23 34.40 -10.79 -4.48
C TYR A 23 34.15 -12.24 -4.05
N LYS A 24 33.13 -12.49 -3.22
CA LYS A 24 32.81 -13.85 -2.77
C LYS A 24 31.93 -14.61 -3.76
N TYR A 25 31.01 -13.95 -4.44
CA TYR A 25 29.93 -14.63 -5.17
C TYR A 25 29.95 -14.41 -6.70
N ASP A 26 30.42 -13.25 -7.17
CA ASP A 26 30.32 -12.88 -8.61
C ASP A 26 31.65 -12.97 -9.35
N THR A 27 32.73 -13.33 -8.66
CA THR A 27 34.05 -13.48 -9.26
C THR A 27 34.44 -14.95 -9.31
N GLU A 28 35.13 -15.34 -10.36
CA GLU A 28 35.81 -16.64 -10.44
C GLU A 28 37.11 -16.57 -9.65
N ILE A 29 37.40 -17.62 -8.88
CA ILE A 29 38.66 -17.78 -8.15
C ILE A 29 39.60 -18.56 -9.06
N VAL A 30 40.71 -17.94 -9.47
CA VAL A 30 41.60 -18.47 -10.52
C VAL A 30 42.96 -18.94 -9.97
N GLY A 31 43.26 -18.68 -8.69
CA GLY A 31 44.55 -19.01 -8.06
C GLY A 31 44.45 -19.53 -6.62
N ASP A 32 45.59 -19.97 -6.06
CA ASP A 32 45.71 -20.48 -4.69
C ASP A 32 45.51 -19.35 -3.65
N ARG A 33 44.40 -19.41 -2.90
CA ARG A 33 43.93 -18.33 -2.02
C ARG A 33 44.56 -18.46 -0.63
N ARG A 34 45.77 -17.91 -0.48
CA ARG A 34 46.48 -17.83 0.81
C ARG A 34 46.21 -16.54 1.60
N SER A 35 45.60 -15.53 0.97
CA SER A 35 45.18 -14.26 1.58
C SER A 35 43.95 -13.70 0.85
N ASP A 36 43.15 -12.90 1.56
CA ASP A 36 42.00 -12.14 1.04
C ASP A 36 42.37 -10.72 0.59
N ASP A 37 43.63 -10.32 0.77
CA ASP A 37 44.10 -8.98 0.40
C ASP A 37 44.24 -8.84 -1.12
N ILE A 38 43.77 -7.71 -1.65
CA ILE A 38 43.85 -7.36 -3.08
C ILE A 38 44.63 -6.05 -3.22
N TYR A 39 45.85 -6.11 -3.75
CA TYR A 39 46.73 -4.95 -3.92
C TYR A 39 46.72 -4.36 -5.35
N HIS A 40 46.20 -5.12 -6.31
CA HIS A 40 46.20 -4.73 -7.72
C HIS A 40 44.90 -5.10 -8.40
N VAL A 41 44.44 -4.23 -9.30
CA VAL A 41 43.30 -4.50 -10.18
C VAL A 41 43.74 -4.29 -11.62
N LEU A 42 43.51 -5.31 -12.45
CA LEU A 42 43.78 -5.28 -13.87
C LEU A 42 42.46 -5.15 -14.63
N ILE A 43 42.33 -4.12 -15.47
CA ILE A 43 41.22 -3.96 -16.41
C ILE A 43 41.75 -4.32 -17.79
N GLU A 44 41.25 -5.41 -18.35
CA GLU A 44 41.73 -5.97 -19.61
C GLU A 44 40.60 -6.01 -20.64
N CYS A 45 40.83 -5.45 -21.83
CA CYS A 45 39.93 -5.65 -22.96
C CYS A 45 40.20 -7.03 -23.59
N LYS A 46 39.22 -7.93 -23.54
CA LYS A 46 39.34 -9.29 -24.08
C LYS A 46 39.12 -9.38 -25.59
N THR A 47 39.02 -8.25 -26.29
CA THR A 47 38.79 -8.20 -27.74
C THR A 47 39.88 -7.38 -28.42
N ASN A 48 40.13 -7.64 -29.71
CA ASN A 48 41.07 -6.84 -30.51
C ASN A 48 40.51 -5.48 -30.93
N VAL A 49 39.34 -5.10 -30.42
CA VAL A 49 38.70 -3.82 -30.74
C VAL A 49 39.38 -2.70 -29.96
N ARG A 50 39.76 -1.64 -30.66
CA ARG A 50 40.24 -0.39 -30.06
C ARG A 50 39.06 0.52 -29.74
N GLY A 51 39.08 1.16 -28.58
CA GLY A 51 38.03 2.06 -28.14
C GLY A 51 38.41 2.82 -26.88
N CYS A 52 37.51 3.66 -26.39
CA CYS A 52 37.65 4.41 -25.16
C CYS A 52 36.54 4.03 -24.18
N ILE A 53 36.88 3.93 -22.90
CA ILE A 53 35.92 3.79 -21.81
C ILE A 53 36.21 4.87 -20.76
N PHE A 54 35.15 5.42 -20.18
CA PHE A 54 35.24 6.32 -19.04
C PHE A 54 34.83 5.56 -17.79
N ILE A 55 35.62 5.69 -16.72
CA ILE A 55 35.37 5.05 -15.43
C ILE A 55 35.41 6.12 -14.36
N ASP A 56 34.39 6.16 -13.51
CA ASP A 56 34.27 7.10 -12.41
C ASP A 56 33.60 6.44 -11.19
N ASN A 57 33.76 7.05 -10.01
CA ASN A 57 33.19 6.60 -8.74
C ASN A 57 33.53 5.12 -8.41
N ILE A 58 34.80 4.75 -8.60
CA ILE A 58 35.32 3.42 -8.26
C ILE A 58 35.36 3.27 -6.74
N GLN A 59 34.73 2.21 -6.24
CA GLN A 59 34.78 1.81 -4.84
C GLN A 59 35.15 0.33 -4.78
N TRP A 60 36.33 0.02 -4.27
CA TRP A 60 36.81 -1.36 -4.16
C TRP A 60 36.07 -2.12 -3.06
N VAL A 61 35.88 -1.49 -1.91
CA VAL A 61 35.12 -2.05 -0.78
C VAL A 61 34.08 -1.04 -0.34
N LYS A 62 32.86 -1.51 -0.07
CA LYS A 62 31.76 -0.70 0.43
C LYS A 62 30.76 -1.55 1.18
N GLU A 63 29.83 -0.89 1.86
CA GLU A 63 28.68 -1.55 2.48
C GLU A 63 27.89 -2.40 1.48
N ARG A 64 27.34 -3.51 1.99
CA ARG A 64 26.63 -4.50 1.22
C ARG A 64 25.40 -3.88 0.54
N GLN A 65 25.30 -4.04 -0.78
CA GLN A 65 24.14 -3.60 -1.59
C GLN A 65 23.57 -4.78 -2.39
N LYS A 66 22.24 -4.81 -2.60
CA LYS A 66 21.60 -5.85 -3.41
C LYS A 66 22.09 -5.71 -4.85
N ARG A 67 22.50 -6.83 -5.45
CA ARG A 67 23.11 -6.89 -6.80
C ARG A 67 22.11 -7.45 -7.79
N PHE A 68 22.04 -6.91 -9.01
CA PHE A 68 21.09 -7.34 -10.04
C PHE A 68 21.81 -7.93 -11.24
N ARG A 69 21.37 -9.12 -11.65
CA ARG A 69 21.75 -9.68 -12.94
C ARG A 69 21.09 -8.84 -14.04
N THR A 70 21.90 -8.39 -14.99
CA THR A 70 21.46 -7.57 -16.14
C THR A 70 22.15 -8.07 -17.41
N PRO A 71 21.66 -7.71 -18.61
CA PRO A 71 22.36 -8.02 -19.86
C PRO A 71 23.83 -7.61 -19.85
N TYR A 72 24.20 -6.52 -19.16
CA TYR A 72 25.60 -6.04 -19.08
C TYR A 72 26.38 -6.61 -17.88
N ASN A 73 25.68 -7.25 -16.95
CA ASN A 73 26.23 -7.88 -15.75
C ASN A 73 25.68 -9.31 -15.58
N PRO A 74 26.04 -10.25 -16.48
CA PRO A 74 25.42 -11.58 -16.51
C PRO A 74 25.87 -12.53 -15.40
N GLY A 75 27.00 -12.26 -14.73
CA GLY A 75 27.62 -13.14 -13.71
C GLY A 75 27.19 -12.91 -12.27
N ILE A 76 26.11 -12.15 -12.03
CA ILE A 76 25.61 -11.90 -10.67
C ILE A 76 24.91 -13.13 -10.13
N ARG A 77 25.31 -13.58 -8.93
CA ARG A 77 24.70 -14.73 -8.25
C ARG A 77 24.86 -14.73 -6.73
N GLY A 78 24.15 -15.64 -6.09
CA GLY A 78 24.29 -15.98 -4.67
C GLY A 78 23.70 -14.95 -3.71
N TYR A 79 24.22 -14.92 -2.49
CA TYR A 79 23.62 -14.18 -1.37
C TYR A 79 23.43 -12.67 -1.66
N TYR A 80 22.25 -12.12 -1.37
CA TYR A 80 21.92 -10.70 -1.59
C TYR A 80 22.09 -10.26 -3.05
N SER A 81 21.63 -11.12 -3.96
CA SER A 81 21.50 -10.84 -5.39
C SER A 81 20.09 -11.11 -5.89
N ASP A 82 19.77 -10.54 -7.05
CA ASP A 82 18.54 -10.77 -7.81
C ASP A 82 18.92 -11.39 -9.15
N GLU A 83 18.73 -12.70 -9.24
CA GLU A 83 19.04 -13.49 -10.43
C GLU A 83 17.83 -13.62 -11.36
N ASP A 84 16.63 -13.39 -10.82
CA ASP A 84 15.35 -13.66 -11.48
C ASP A 84 14.92 -12.52 -12.40
N ARG A 85 15.33 -11.27 -12.12
CA ARG A 85 15.02 -10.11 -12.98
C ARG A 85 15.42 -10.32 -14.45
N ALA A 86 16.61 -10.86 -14.68
CA ALA A 86 17.06 -11.18 -16.04
C ALA A 86 16.20 -12.30 -16.65
N LYS A 87 15.77 -13.29 -15.84
CA LYS A 87 14.90 -14.38 -16.31
C LYS A 87 13.53 -13.83 -16.76
N GLU A 88 12.93 -12.92 -16.01
CA GLU A 88 11.66 -12.27 -16.41
C GLU A 88 11.81 -11.52 -17.74
N GLN A 89 12.91 -10.81 -17.93
CA GLN A 89 13.22 -10.09 -19.17
C GLN A 89 13.44 -11.01 -20.38
N PHE A 90 14.09 -12.15 -20.17
CA PHE A 90 14.34 -13.15 -21.21
C PHE A 90 13.22 -14.19 -21.29
N ALA A 91 12.14 -14.03 -20.52
CA ALA A 91 10.99 -14.91 -20.59
C ALA A 91 10.38 -14.83 -22.00
N SER A 92 10.06 -15.99 -22.53
CA SER A 92 9.25 -16.10 -23.74
C SER A 92 7.85 -15.57 -23.47
N TRP A 93 7.23 -15.00 -24.50
CA TRP A 93 5.82 -14.67 -24.46
C TRP A 93 5.01 -15.95 -24.32
N SER A 94 4.13 -16.02 -23.31
CA SER A 94 3.29 -17.19 -23.01
C SER A 94 2.21 -17.48 -24.06
N ILE A 95 1.96 -16.52 -24.96
CA ILE A 95 1.11 -16.68 -26.15
C ILE A 95 1.87 -16.26 -27.42
N PRO A 96 1.61 -16.88 -28.58
CA PRO A 96 2.26 -16.53 -29.84
C PRO A 96 1.90 -15.11 -30.31
N LEU A 97 2.69 -14.57 -31.24
CA LEU A 97 2.29 -13.40 -32.00
C LEU A 97 1.28 -13.83 -33.07
N GLU A 98 0.14 -13.16 -33.13
CA GLU A 98 -0.96 -13.46 -34.06
C GLU A 98 -1.28 -12.24 -34.91
N GLU A 99 -1.88 -12.45 -36.08
CA GLU A 99 -2.37 -11.37 -36.92
C GLU A 99 -3.49 -10.58 -36.21
N ALA A 100 -3.48 -9.26 -36.37
CA ALA A 100 -4.42 -8.39 -35.71
C ALA A 100 -5.82 -8.50 -36.32
N CYS A 101 -6.80 -9.01 -35.55
CA CYS A 101 -8.19 -9.01 -35.98
C CYS A 101 -8.83 -7.62 -35.82
N LYS A 102 -9.85 -7.33 -36.64
CA LYS A 102 -10.54 -6.02 -36.62
C LYS A 102 -11.05 -5.60 -35.23
N ASN A 103 -11.66 -6.52 -34.49
CA ASN A 103 -12.22 -6.22 -33.18
C ASN A 103 -11.13 -5.83 -32.14
N ASP A 104 -9.94 -6.43 -32.24
CA ASP A 104 -8.82 -6.10 -31.35
C ASP A 104 -8.19 -4.75 -31.74
N LEU A 105 -8.14 -4.43 -33.04
CA LEU A 105 -7.72 -3.10 -33.52
C LEU A 105 -8.69 -2.00 -33.06
N ASP A 106 -9.99 -2.23 -33.20
CA ASP A 106 -11.03 -1.31 -32.73
C ASP A 106 -10.93 -1.11 -31.21
N SER A 107 -10.67 -2.19 -30.47
CA SER A 107 -10.42 -2.15 -29.02
C SER A 107 -9.20 -1.29 -28.65
N LEU A 108 -8.09 -1.43 -29.38
CA LEU A 108 -6.91 -0.57 -29.17
C LEU A 108 -7.23 0.91 -29.42
N PHE A 109 -8.01 1.21 -30.45
CA PHE A 109 -8.43 2.59 -30.75
C PHE A 109 -9.30 3.18 -29.63
N ILE A 110 -10.28 2.42 -29.13
CA ILE A 110 -11.14 2.83 -28.01
C ILE A 110 -10.30 3.12 -26.76
N ILE A 111 -9.35 2.24 -26.43
CA ILE A 111 -8.48 2.42 -25.25
C ILE A 111 -7.62 3.68 -25.39
N LYS A 112 -7.02 3.92 -26.56
CA LYS A 112 -6.26 5.17 -26.82
C LYS A 112 -7.14 6.41 -26.61
N GLY A 113 -8.36 6.40 -27.16
CA GLY A 113 -9.30 7.50 -27.02
C GLY A 113 -9.68 7.80 -25.56
N LYS A 114 -9.73 6.78 -24.69
CA LYS A 114 -10.00 6.95 -23.26
C LYS A 114 -8.77 7.38 -22.46
N LEU A 115 -7.60 6.83 -22.79
CA LEU A 115 -6.35 7.16 -22.11
C LEU A 115 -5.93 8.60 -22.37
N LEU A 116 -6.00 9.08 -23.61
CA LEU A 116 -5.48 10.40 -23.97
C LEU A 116 -6.03 11.53 -23.07
N PRO A 117 -7.35 11.67 -22.82
CA PRO A 117 -7.87 12.67 -21.89
C PRO A 117 -7.44 12.47 -20.43
N ILE A 118 -7.25 11.22 -19.99
CA ILE A 118 -6.76 10.91 -18.64
C ILE A 118 -5.31 11.37 -18.49
N LEU A 119 -4.47 11.10 -19.51
CA LEU A 119 -3.05 11.44 -19.51
C LEU A 119 -2.82 12.95 -19.68
N SER A 120 -3.54 13.60 -20.60
CA SER A 120 -3.37 15.02 -20.93
C SER A 120 -3.99 15.96 -19.90
N GLY A 121 -5.02 15.52 -19.18
CA GLY A 121 -5.88 16.39 -18.39
C GLY A 121 -6.77 17.27 -19.27
N LYS A 122 -7.77 17.91 -18.63
CA LYS A 122 -8.77 18.71 -19.36
C LYS A 122 -8.22 19.98 -20.01
N MET A 123 -7.16 20.56 -19.44
CA MET A 123 -6.58 21.82 -19.86
C MET A 123 -5.05 21.78 -19.70
N ALA A 124 -4.36 22.67 -20.40
CA ALA A 124 -2.93 22.87 -20.21
C ALA A 124 -2.62 23.25 -18.74
N PRO A 125 -1.49 22.78 -18.18
CA PRO A 125 -0.97 23.31 -16.93
C PRO A 125 -0.80 24.83 -17.00
N SER A 126 -0.99 25.52 -15.87
CA SER A 126 -0.82 26.97 -15.81
C SER A 126 0.61 27.38 -16.15
N LYS A 127 0.78 28.58 -16.69
CA LYS A 127 2.11 29.11 -17.03
C LYS A 127 3.05 29.14 -15.81
N GLN A 128 2.52 29.49 -14.63
CA GLN A 128 3.27 29.44 -13.37
C GLN A 128 3.83 28.04 -13.07
N LEU A 129 3.00 26.99 -13.16
CA LEU A 129 3.46 25.61 -12.92
C LEU A 129 4.52 25.18 -13.93
N VAL A 130 4.41 25.63 -15.19
CA VAL A 130 5.41 25.35 -16.23
C VAL A 130 6.72 26.08 -15.93
N ASP A 131 6.67 27.37 -15.58
CA ASP A 131 7.84 28.18 -15.24
C ASP A 131 8.58 27.62 -14.01
N GLU A 132 7.86 27.14 -13.00
CA GLU A 132 8.44 26.38 -11.88
C GLU A 132 9.21 25.13 -12.35
N GLN A 133 8.66 24.37 -13.31
CA GLN A 133 9.35 23.20 -13.84
C GLN A 133 10.51 23.56 -14.76
N ILE A 134 10.48 24.72 -15.44
CA ILE A 134 11.65 25.26 -16.15
C ILE A 134 12.77 25.57 -15.15
N ALA A 135 12.47 26.20 -14.01
CA ALA A 135 13.44 26.47 -12.96
C ALA A 135 14.02 25.17 -12.38
N ASN A 136 13.18 24.16 -12.12
CA ASN A 136 13.65 22.85 -11.66
C ASN A 136 14.52 22.15 -12.71
N PHE A 137 14.13 22.16 -13.99
CA PHE A 137 14.94 21.64 -15.09
C PHE A 137 16.32 22.31 -15.16
N ALA A 138 16.39 23.64 -14.97
CA ALA A 138 17.65 24.38 -15.02
C ALA A 138 18.66 23.93 -13.95
N LYS A 139 18.20 23.43 -12.78
CA LYS A 139 19.07 22.88 -11.72
C LYS A 139 19.91 21.68 -12.19
N TYR A 140 19.49 21.00 -13.26
CA TYR A 140 20.23 19.87 -13.82
C TYR A 140 21.44 20.28 -14.67
N LYS A 141 21.54 21.57 -15.07
CA LYS A 141 22.70 22.13 -15.78
C LYS A 141 23.16 21.26 -16.96
N ILE A 142 22.21 20.73 -17.74
CA ILE A 142 22.48 19.78 -18.82
C ILE A 142 23.17 20.51 -19.98
N LYS A 143 24.29 19.97 -20.45
CA LYS A 143 25.07 20.50 -21.58
C LYS A 143 25.51 19.37 -22.51
N GLU A 144 25.59 19.67 -23.79
CA GLU A 144 26.20 18.79 -24.79
C GLU A 144 27.70 19.06 -24.88
N THR A 145 28.49 18.01 -24.97
CA THR A 145 29.94 18.02 -25.09
C THR A 145 30.36 17.12 -26.26
N ALA A 146 31.64 17.13 -26.63
CA ALA A 146 32.17 16.23 -27.65
C ALA A 146 31.95 14.74 -27.32
N ASP A 147 31.89 14.40 -26.03
CA ASP A 147 31.80 13.03 -25.53
C ASP A 147 30.37 12.59 -25.17
N GLY A 148 29.38 13.50 -25.22
CA GLY A 148 27.98 13.20 -24.92
C GLY A 148 27.28 14.31 -24.12
N LEU A 149 26.35 13.93 -23.24
CA LEU A 149 25.66 14.87 -22.36
C LEU A 149 26.31 14.85 -20.97
N CYS A 150 26.44 16.02 -20.35
CA CYS A 150 26.82 16.15 -18.94
C CYS A 150 25.79 16.99 -18.18
N GLY A 151 25.70 16.79 -16.86
CA GLY A 151 24.74 17.49 -16.01
C GLY A 151 24.69 16.88 -14.61
N LYS A 152 23.76 17.36 -13.78
CA LYS A 152 23.50 16.84 -12.44
C LYS A 152 23.15 15.36 -12.52
N ARG A 153 23.78 14.55 -11.66
CA ARG A 153 23.56 13.11 -11.59
C ARG A 153 22.10 12.77 -11.25
N ILE A 154 21.56 11.75 -11.91
CA ILE A 154 20.25 11.20 -11.56
C ILE A 154 20.41 10.10 -10.52
N THR A 155 19.67 10.23 -9.44
CA THR A 155 19.72 9.36 -8.26
C THR A 155 18.30 9.06 -7.79
N GLY A 156 18.14 8.19 -6.81
CA GLY A 156 16.81 7.89 -6.26
C GLY A 156 16.09 9.13 -5.77
N ASP A 157 16.84 10.05 -5.15
CA ASP A 157 16.31 11.18 -4.40
C ASP A 157 15.70 12.26 -5.31
N ASN A 158 16.12 12.31 -6.57
CA ASN A 158 15.66 13.33 -7.52
C ASN A 158 14.72 12.79 -8.62
N LEU A 159 14.33 11.51 -8.59
CA LEU A 159 13.37 10.96 -9.54
C LEU A 159 11.97 11.55 -9.40
N ASN A 160 11.54 11.86 -8.17
CA ASN A 160 10.24 12.47 -7.94
C ASN A 160 10.15 13.87 -8.56
N GLU A 161 11.22 14.66 -8.47
CA GLU A 161 11.32 15.95 -9.15
C GLU A 161 11.30 15.76 -10.68
N ILE A 162 12.09 14.81 -11.21
CA ILE A 162 12.15 14.52 -12.66
C ILE A 162 10.79 14.11 -13.21
N GLN A 163 10.08 13.19 -12.56
CA GLN A 163 8.78 12.73 -13.06
C GLN A 163 7.76 13.88 -13.09
N LYS A 164 7.82 14.79 -12.11
CA LYS A 164 6.98 15.99 -12.07
C LYS A 164 7.30 16.93 -13.24
N ILE A 165 8.58 17.17 -13.53
CA ILE A 165 9.01 17.96 -14.70
C ILE A 165 8.46 17.33 -15.99
N LEU A 166 8.69 16.03 -16.21
CA LEU A 166 8.22 15.33 -17.42
C LEU A 166 6.69 15.36 -17.54
N SER A 167 5.96 15.14 -16.44
CA SER A 167 4.50 15.14 -16.38
C SER A 167 3.92 16.50 -16.77
N ILE A 168 4.43 17.59 -16.21
CA ILE A 168 3.96 18.95 -16.53
C ILE A 168 4.34 19.35 -17.96
N PHE A 169 5.59 19.12 -18.37
CA PHE A 169 6.03 19.44 -19.72
C PHE A 169 5.24 18.69 -20.78
N SER A 170 5.06 17.37 -20.65
CA SER A 170 4.32 16.57 -21.62
C SER A 170 2.86 17.03 -21.77
N LYS A 171 2.16 17.31 -20.67
CA LYS A 171 0.79 17.85 -20.70
C LYS A 171 0.75 19.21 -21.39
N TYR A 172 1.67 20.12 -21.04
CA TYR A 172 1.73 21.43 -21.67
C TYR A 172 2.02 21.34 -23.18
N ILE A 173 2.99 20.51 -23.58
CA ILE A 173 3.33 20.26 -25.00
C ILE A 173 2.12 19.70 -25.75
N TYR A 174 1.37 18.77 -25.15
CA TYR A 174 0.20 18.17 -25.78
C TYR A 174 -0.86 19.22 -26.14
N HIS A 175 -1.16 20.14 -25.21
CA HIS A 175 -2.20 21.15 -25.39
C HIS A 175 -1.76 22.36 -26.23
N THR A 176 -0.47 22.71 -26.22
CA THR A 176 0.02 23.98 -26.82
C THR A 176 0.92 23.79 -28.04
N ASN A 177 1.46 22.60 -28.25
CA ASN A 177 2.53 22.33 -29.21
C ASN A 177 3.79 23.21 -29.03
N ASP A 178 4.07 23.65 -27.80
CA ASP A 178 5.24 24.48 -27.50
C ASP A 178 6.56 23.73 -27.78
N LYS A 179 7.31 24.22 -28.78
CA LYS A 179 8.58 23.62 -29.22
C LYS A 179 9.73 23.84 -28.24
N ASN A 180 9.70 24.91 -27.45
CA ASN A 180 10.74 25.21 -26.47
C ASN A 180 10.66 24.22 -25.30
N ILE A 181 9.45 23.98 -24.79
CA ILE A 181 9.21 22.98 -23.74
C ILE A 181 9.47 21.57 -24.27
N LEU A 182 9.09 21.27 -25.52
CA LEU A 182 9.45 20.00 -26.17
C LEU A 182 10.97 19.77 -26.22
N ASN A 183 11.75 20.80 -26.59
CA ASN A 183 13.21 20.67 -26.60
C ASN A 183 13.77 20.39 -25.19
N ARG A 184 13.24 21.03 -24.14
CA ARG A 184 13.65 20.77 -22.75
C ARG A 184 13.32 19.35 -22.31
N PHE A 185 12.13 18.88 -22.66
CA PHE A 185 11.74 17.49 -22.44
C PHE A 185 12.73 16.53 -23.11
N VAL A 186 13.05 16.75 -24.38
CA VAL A 186 13.97 15.90 -25.15
C VAL A 186 15.37 15.90 -24.54
N VAL A 187 15.90 17.06 -24.15
CA VAL A 187 17.22 17.17 -23.49
C VAL A 187 17.23 16.42 -22.16
N LEU A 188 16.20 16.58 -21.33
CA LEU A 188 16.07 15.85 -20.07
C LEU A 188 15.97 14.34 -20.31
N ALA A 189 15.15 13.90 -21.26
CA ALA A 189 14.97 12.49 -21.61
C ALA A 189 16.29 11.84 -22.07
N LYS A 190 17.08 12.54 -22.89
CA LYS A 190 18.40 12.06 -23.31
C LYS A 190 19.38 11.99 -22.14
N HIS A 191 19.38 12.98 -21.24
CA HIS A 191 20.19 12.97 -20.02
C HIS A 191 19.81 11.81 -19.09
N ILE A 192 18.52 11.51 -18.96
CA ILE A 192 18.00 10.37 -18.20
C ILE A 192 18.58 9.04 -18.70
N LEU A 193 18.49 8.81 -20.00
CA LEU A 193 19.04 7.62 -20.65
C LEU A 193 20.57 7.55 -20.49
N ASP A 194 21.26 8.69 -20.65
CA ASP A 194 22.72 8.78 -20.52
C ASP A 194 23.19 8.48 -19.09
N GLN A 195 22.48 8.96 -18.07
CA GLN A 195 22.78 8.68 -16.66
C GLN A 195 22.47 7.23 -16.23
N GLY A 196 22.06 6.38 -17.17
CA GLY A 196 21.85 4.96 -16.93
C GLY A 196 20.49 4.63 -16.34
N VAL A 197 19.47 5.50 -16.51
CA VAL A 197 18.07 5.09 -16.39
C VAL A 197 17.65 4.60 -17.76
N ALA A 198 18.06 3.38 -18.10
CA ALA A 198 17.95 2.82 -19.44
C ALA A 198 17.83 1.29 -19.37
N TYR A 199 17.57 0.68 -20.52
CA TYR A 199 17.59 -0.78 -20.66
C TYR A 199 18.87 -1.39 -20.11
N GLY A 200 18.71 -2.52 -19.41
CA GLY A 200 19.80 -3.30 -18.82
C GLY A 200 20.55 -2.61 -17.67
N SER A 201 20.03 -1.52 -17.12
CA SER A 201 20.68 -0.81 -16.02
C SER A 201 20.58 -1.55 -14.68
N HIS A 202 21.71 -1.65 -13.97
CA HIS A 202 21.81 -2.19 -12.62
C HIS A 202 21.21 -1.27 -11.54
N ASN A 203 20.83 -0.04 -11.89
CA ASN A 203 20.42 0.94 -10.89
C ASN A 203 19.16 0.48 -10.10
N ARG A 204 19.14 0.81 -8.80
CA ARG A 204 18.10 0.51 -7.79
C ARG A 204 16.67 0.80 -8.25
N PHE A 205 16.52 1.68 -9.23
CA PHE A 205 15.30 2.23 -9.82
C PHE A 205 14.21 1.24 -10.21
N SER A 206 14.56 -0.03 -10.32
CA SER A 206 13.76 -1.00 -11.02
C SER A 206 13.38 -2.20 -10.12
N SER A 207 13.90 -2.28 -8.88
CA SER A 207 13.80 -3.45 -8.00
C SER A 207 13.27 -3.20 -6.58
N ASP A 208 13.26 -1.94 -6.14
CA ASP A 208 12.63 -1.56 -4.89
C ASP A 208 11.31 -0.88 -5.26
N ILE A 209 10.21 -1.38 -4.70
CA ILE A 209 8.87 -0.87 -4.96
C ILE A 209 8.81 0.63 -4.68
N LYS A 210 9.62 1.14 -3.73
CA LYS A 210 9.80 2.57 -3.45
C LYS A 210 10.13 3.39 -4.70
N PHE A 211 10.86 2.82 -5.66
CA PHE A 211 11.14 3.49 -6.94
C PHE A 211 10.05 3.31 -7.97
N ALA A 212 9.27 2.22 -7.95
CA ALA A 212 8.10 2.11 -8.83
C ALA A 212 7.14 3.29 -8.61
N TYR A 213 7.03 3.80 -7.37
CA TYR A 213 6.31 5.04 -7.05
C TYR A 213 6.93 6.29 -7.73
N SER A 214 8.25 6.35 -7.89
CA SER A 214 8.98 7.45 -8.53
C SER A 214 8.99 7.41 -10.06
N PHE A 215 8.53 6.31 -10.66
CA PHE A 215 8.41 6.16 -12.12
C PHE A 215 6.99 6.27 -12.63
N ARG A 216 6.02 6.56 -11.74
CA ARG A 216 4.61 6.43 -12.11
C ARG A 216 4.18 7.32 -13.27
N ASP A 217 4.76 8.51 -13.34
CA ASP A 217 4.42 9.50 -14.35
C ASP A 217 5.30 9.42 -15.61
N PHE A 218 6.35 8.58 -15.64
CA PHE A 218 7.24 8.48 -16.80
C PHE A 218 6.52 7.92 -18.03
N ALA A 219 5.86 6.76 -17.89
CA ALA A 219 5.13 6.17 -19.01
C ALA A 219 4.00 7.08 -19.52
N PRO A 220 3.12 7.62 -18.66
CA PRO A 220 2.17 8.68 -19.03
C PRO A 220 2.80 9.82 -19.84
N ALA A 221 3.87 10.43 -19.32
CA ALA A 221 4.48 11.60 -19.94
C ALA A 221 5.10 11.30 -21.30
N ILE A 222 5.82 10.18 -21.42
CA ILE A 222 6.46 9.76 -22.67
C ILE A 222 5.41 9.39 -23.72
N CYS A 223 4.39 8.61 -23.34
CA CYS A 223 3.36 8.15 -24.28
C CYS A 223 2.51 9.31 -24.82
N LEU A 224 2.25 10.33 -23.99
CA LEU A 224 1.42 11.48 -24.35
C LEU A 224 2.00 12.30 -25.52
N ILE A 225 3.33 12.33 -25.66
CA ILE A 225 4.03 13.09 -26.71
C ILE A 225 4.85 12.19 -27.64
N ALA A 226 4.63 10.88 -27.63
CA ALA A 226 5.44 9.92 -28.35
C ALA A 226 5.48 10.15 -29.87
N ASP A 227 4.43 10.75 -30.44
CA ASP A 227 4.32 11.18 -31.83
C ASP A 227 5.19 12.40 -32.17
N LYS A 228 5.61 13.17 -31.16
CA LYS A 228 6.47 14.37 -31.31
C LYS A 228 7.96 14.06 -31.12
N LEU A 229 8.31 12.82 -30.75
CA LEU A 229 9.69 12.38 -30.55
C LEU A 229 10.24 11.73 -31.82
N THR A 230 11.56 11.78 -32.00
CA THR A 230 12.22 11.00 -33.06
C THR A 230 12.06 9.51 -32.79
N GLU A 231 12.03 8.70 -33.85
CA GLU A 231 11.91 7.24 -33.74
C GLU A 231 13.00 6.65 -32.85
N GLU A 232 14.25 7.05 -33.04
CA GLU A 232 15.38 6.60 -32.21
C GLU A 232 15.19 6.86 -30.71
N LEU A 233 14.74 8.07 -30.34
CA LEU A 233 14.54 8.42 -28.93
C LEU A 233 13.32 7.68 -28.37
N ARG A 234 12.25 7.56 -29.16
CA ARG A 234 11.05 6.82 -28.77
C ARG A 234 11.37 5.35 -28.49
N THR A 235 12.16 4.69 -29.33
CA THR A 235 12.58 3.29 -29.12
C THR A 235 13.40 3.16 -27.83
N LYS A 236 14.39 4.03 -27.60
CA LYS A 236 15.20 4.00 -26.36
C LYS A 236 14.38 4.23 -25.10
N LEU A 237 13.39 5.13 -25.14
CA LEU A 237 12.48 5.36 -24.03
C LEU A 237 11.51 4.20 -23.83
N SER A 238 11.06 3.56 -24.91
CA SER A 238 10.29 2.31 -24.86
C SER A 238 11.08 1.21 -24.17
N ASP A 239 12.33 0.98 -24.55
CA ASP A 239 13.23 -0.01 -23.95
C ASP A 239 13.51 0.28 -22.46
N MET A 240 13.66 1.57 -22.11
CA MET A 240 13.79 2.00 -20.72
C MET A 240 12.53 1.66 -19.91
N LEU A 241 11.35 2.05 -20.37
CA LEU A 241 10.08 1.77 -19.69
C LEU A 241 9.81 0.27 -19.64
N TYR A 242 10.20 -0.46 -20.68
CA TYR A 242 10.18 -1.91 -20.70
C TYR A 242 11.03 -2.48 -19.56
N TRP A 243 12.30 -2.09 -19.47
CA TRP A 243 13.22 -2.53 -18.42
C TRP A 243 12.76 -2.19 -16.99
N ILE A 244 12.19 -1.01 -16.78
CA ILE A 244 11.76 -0.55 -15.45
C ILE A 244 10.49 -1.27 -15.01
N HIS A 245 9.51 -1.44 -15.90
CA HIS A 245 8.22 -2.07 -15.58
C HIS A 245 8.23 -3.60 -15.71
N GLU A 246 9.30 -4.23 -16.18
CA GLU A 246 9.29 -5.69 -16.41
C GLU A 246 9.13 -6.51 -15.13
N HIS A 247 9.45 -5.95 -13.97
CA HIS A 247 9.15 -6.54 -12.66
C HIS A 247 7.65 -6.87 -12.47
N ILE A 248 6.76 -6.31 -13.31
CA ILE A 248 5.34 -6.61 -13.30
C ILE A 248 5.08 -8.04 -13.83
N GLY A 249 5.89 -8.56 -14.75
CA GLY A 249 5.85 -9.98 -15.15
C GLY A 249 4.81 -10.34 -16.21
N ILE A 250 4.54 -9.46 -17.18
CA ILE A 250 3.41 -9.66 -18.10
C ILE A 250 3.63 -10.67 -19.21
N ARG A 251 4.88 -11.03 -19.54
CA ARG A 251 5.15 -11.97 -20.64
C ARG A 251 4.66 -13.37 -20.34
N ASP A 252 4.76 -13.78 -19.09
CA ASP A 252 4.21 -15.04 -18.58
C ASP A 252 3.55 -14.84 -17.20
N PRO A 253 2.32 -14.27 -17.16
CA PRO A 253 1.59 -14.09 -15.92
C PRO A 253 1.27 -15.43 -15.22
N HIS A 254 1.30 -16.54 -15.96
CA HIS A 254 0.97 -17.87 -15.42
C HIS A 254 2.09 -18.44 -14.56
N SER A 255 3.35 -18.01 -14.77
CA SER A 255 4.50 -18.40 -13.95
C SER A 255 4.41 -17.95 -12.49
N TYR A 256 3.64 -16.90 -12.21
CA TYR A 256 3.46 -16.38 -10.85
C TYR A 256 2.42 -17.18 -10.07
N SER A 257 2.73 -17.55 -8.82
CA SER A 257 1.76 -18.17 -7.92
C SER A 257 0.73 -17.15 -7.40
N ASN A 258 1.15 -15.91 -7.17
CA ASN A 258 0.31 -14.77 -6.82
C ASN A 258 0.91 -13.46 -7.37
N ILE A 259 0.06 -12.43 -7.52
CA ILE A 259 0.48 -11.08 -7.90
C ILE A 259 0.45 -10.19 -6.65
N SER A 260 1.47 -9.34 -6.49
CA SER A 260 1.53 -8.40 -5.37
C SER A 260 0.50 -7.28 -5.52
N THR A 261 -0.15 -6.93 -4.41
CA THR A 261 -1.11 -5.82 -4.34
C THR A 261 -0.44 -4.48 -4.70
N ASP A 262 0.82 -4.30 -4.32
CA ASP A 262 1.58 -3.08 -4.65
C ASP A 262 1.89 -2.98 -6.14
N LYS A 263 2.17 -4.12 -6.82
CA LYS A 263 2.36 -4.16 -8.28
C LYS A 263 1.09 -3.73 -9.03
N ILE A 264 -0.09 -4.04 -8.50
CA ILE A 264 -1.37 -3.57 -9.05
C ILE A 264 -1.50 -2.06 -8.88
N TYR A 265 -1.24 -1.53 -7.67
CA TYR A 265 -1.31 -0.09 -7.43
C TYR A 265 -0.39 0.72 -8.34
N VAL A 266 0.89 0.34 -8.40
CA VAL A 266 1.87 1.10 -9.17
C VAL A 266 1.75 0.81 -10.67
N GLY A 267 1.30 -0.38 -11.07
CA GLY A 267 1.46 -0.86 -12.44
C GLY A 267 0.24 -0.71 -13.37
N CYS A 268 -0.99 -0.70 -12.86
CA CYS A 268 -2.20 -0.86 -13.68
C CYS A 268 -2.30 0.12 -14.88
N VAL A 269 -2.27 1.43 -14.62
CA VAL A 269 -2.42 2.45 -15.68
C VAL A 269 -1.17 2.52 -16.56
N GLN A 270 0.02 2.41 -15.98
CA GLN A 270 1.29 2.42 -16.73
C GLN A 270 1.38 1.23 -17.68
N LEU A 271 0.89 0.07 -17.26
CA LEU A 271 0.92 -1.15 -18.05
C LEU A 271 0.05 -1.00 -19.30
N ILE A 272 -1.22 -0.58 -19.13
CA ILE A 272 -2.11 -0.33 -20.27
C ILE A 272 -1.50 0.75 -21.17
N THR A 273 -1.03 1.86 -20.59
CA THR A 273 -0.46 2.98 -21.35
C THR A 273 0.75 2.55 -22.19
N LYS A 274 1.76 1.94 -21.57
CA LYS A 274 2.94 1.41 -22.28
C LYS A 274 2.51 0.42 -23.38
N ASN A 275 1.65 -0.53 -23.06
CA ASN A 275 1.30 -1.60 -23.98
C ASN A 275 0.49 -1.12 -25.19
N VAL A 276 -0.22 0.00 -25.06
CA VAL A 276 -1.03 0.58 -26.14
C VAL A 276 -0.22 1.55 -27.01
N PHE A 277 0.78 2.23 -26.45
CA PHE A 277 1.50 3.32 -27.13
C PHE A 277 2.91 2.96 -27.60
N LEU A 278 3.61 2.01 -26.97
CA LEU A 278 5.07 1.90 -27.11
C LEU A 278 5.58 0.69 -27.90
N TYR A 279 4.76 -0.35 -28.13
CA TYR A 279 5.12 -1.42 -29.06
C TYR A 279 5.06 -0.94 -30.52
N GLU A 280 5.90 -1.50 -31.38
CA GLU A 280 6.08 -1.05 -32.76
C GLU A 280 4.86 -1.42 -33.61
N THR A 281 4.43 -2.68 -33.54
CA THR A 281 3.31 -3.19 -34.34
C THR A 281 2.02 -3.29 -33.54
N ASN A 282 0.87 -3.34 -34.22
CA ASN A 282 -0.41 -3.53 -33.54
C ASN A 282 -0.55 -4.95 -32.98
N GLU A 283 0.03 -5.96 -33.64
CA GLU A 283 0.05 -7.35 -33.20
C GLU A 283 0.73 -7.48 -31.84
N GLU A 284 1.86 -6.78 -31.63
CA GLU A 284 2.56 -6.76 -30.36
C GLU A 284 1.74 -6.06 -29.26
N ARG A 285 1.10 -4.93 -29.58
CA ARG A 285 0.19 -4.23 -28.67
C ARG A 285 -0.97 -5.13 -28.25
N ILE A 286 -1.59 -5.82 -29.20
CA ILE A 286 -2.69 -6.76 -28.95
C ILE A 286 -2.22 -7.92 -28.07
N ARG A 287 -1.07 -8.54 -28.39
CA ARG A 287 -0.50 -9.62 -27.57
C ARG A 287 -0.25 -9.16 -26.13
N ALA A 288 0.36 -7.99 -25.95
CA ALA A 288 0.62 -7.42 -24.62
C ALA A 288 -0.68 -7.08 -23.86
N MET A 289 -1.72 -6.60 -24.56
CA MET A 289 -3.03 -6.33 -23.96
C MET A 289 -3.80 -7.60 -23.59
N LYS A 290 -3.73 -8.66 -24.41
CA LYS A 290 -4.26 -9.99 -24.07
C LYS A 290 -3.62 -10.51 -22.77
N LEU A 291 -2.31 -10.37 -22.62
CA LEU A 291 -1.61 -10.77 -21.40
C LEU A 291 -1.84 -9.83 -20.21
N THR A 292 -2.09 -8.54 -20.46
CA THR A 292 -2.52 -7.59 -19.42
C THR A 292 -3.85 -8.01 -18.79
N LYS A 293 -4.80 -8.46 -19.63
CA LYS A 293 -6.06 -9.06 -19.16
C LYS A 293 -5.79 -10.29 -18.29
N VAL A 294 -4.94 -11.22 -18.75
CA VAL A 294 -4.57 -12.43 -17.98
C VAL A 294 -3.93 -12.05 -16.64
N TYR A 295 -3.08 -11.02 -16.62
CA TYR A 295 -2.45 -10.51 -15.42
C TYR A 295 -3.47 -10.00 -14.40
N PHE A 296 -4.43 -9.18 -14.82
CA PHE A 296 -5.51 -8.72 -13.93
C PHE A 296 -6.41 -9.87 -13.46
N GLU A 297 -6.76 -10.81 -14.34
CA GLU A 297 -7.52 -12.00 -13.97
C GLU A 297 -6.76 -12.85 -12.94
N LYS A 298 -5.44 -12.98 -13.08
CA LYS A 298 -4.58 -13.72 -12.15
C LYS A 298 -4.51 -13.06 -10.77
N PHE A 299 -4.49 -11.72 -10.70
CA PHE A 299 -4.54 -11.01 -9.43
C PHE A 299 -5.87 -11.23 -8.70
N LEU A 300 -6.97 -11.34 -9.45
CA LEU A 300 -8.31 -11.61 -8.94
C LEU A 300 -8.53 -13.07 -8.50
N ILE A 301 -7.51 -13.94 -8.56
CA ILE A 301 -7.57 -15.30 -8.02
C ILE A 301 -7.21 -15.29 -6.54
N LYS A 302 -7.96 -16.06 -5.73
CA LYS A 302 -7.69 -16.26 -4.31
C LYS A 302 -6.28 -16.83 -4.08
N SER A 303 -5.47 -16.13 -3.30
CA SER A 303 -4.11 -16.52 -2.94
C SER A 303 -4.08 -17.39 -1.68
N LYS A 304 -3.04 -18.21 -1.56
CA LYS A 304 -2.85 -19.14 -0.42
C LYS A 304 -2.16 -18.46 0.77
N GLY A 305 -2.46 -18.94 1.97
CA GLY A 305 -1.78 -18.53 3.20
C GLY A 305 -1.72 -17.00 3.35
N ARG A 306 -0.51 -16.48 3.60
CA ARG A 306 -0.25 -15.05 3.82
C ARG A 306 0.24 -14.29 2.57
N CYS A 307 0.23 -14.91 1.39
CA CYS A 307 0.62 -14.20 0.16
C CYS A 307 -0.30 -12.99 -0.11
N ASP A 308 0.18 -12.00 -0.85
CA ASP A 308 -0.63 -10.86 -1.30
C ASP A 308 -1.89 -11.31 -2.07
N GLY A 309 -2.88 -10.42 -2.15
CA GLY A 309 -4.11 -10.61 -2.92
C GLY A 309 -5.26 -11.24 -2.13
N PHE A 310 -6.31 -11.65 -2.85
CA PHE A 310 -7.61 -12.02 -2.29
C PHE A 310 -7.60 -13.33 -1.50
N LYS A 311 -8.45 -13.45 -0.48
CA LYS A 311 -8.61 -14.66 0.34
C LYS A 311 -9.98 -15.28 0.20
N VAL A 312 -10.12 -16.48 0.80
CA VAL A 312 -11.36 -17.26 0.75
C VAL A 312 -12.54 -16.56 1.44
N ASP A 313 -12.28 -15.73 2.45
CA ASP A 313 -13.27 -14.91 3.15
C ASP A 313 -13.42 -13.49 2.59
N ASN A 314 -12.88 -13.25 1.39
CA ASN A 314 -12.95 -12.00 0.63
C ASN A 314 -12.10 -10.85 1.18
N THR A 315 -11.27 -11.08 2.21
CA THR A 315 -10.18 -10.14 2.54
C THR A 315 -9.16 -10.06 1.40
N CYS A 316 -8.34 -9.01 1.39
CA CYS A 316 -7.26 -8.84 0.42
C CYS A 316 -5.97 -8.42 1.14
N PHE A 317 -4.87 -9.12 0.87
CA PHE A 317 -3.67 -9.06 1.68
C PHE A 317 -2.59 -8.17 1.10
N HIS A 318 -1.84 -7.55 2.01
CA HIS A 318 -0.52 -7.01 1.78
C HIS A 318 0.28 -7.08 3.10
N HIS A 319 1.62 -7.08 3.03
CA HIS A 319 2.49 -7.29 4.21
C HIS A 319 2.09 -8.52 5.05
N SER A 320 1.68 -9.60 4.38
CA SER A 320 1.32 -10.87 5.01
C SER A 320 0.08 -10.88 5.93
N THR A 321 -0.77 -9.85 5.89
CA THR A 321 -2.05 -9.82 6.63
C THR A 321 -3.15 -9.12 5.83
N PHE A 322 -4.39 -9.14 6.33
CA PHE A 322 -5.44 -8.26 5.85
C PHE A 322 -5.13 -6.82 6.25
N TYR A 323 -4.69 -6.02 5.28
CA TYR A 323 -4.20 -4.66 5.51
C TYR A 323 -4.98 -3.67 4.65
N PRO A 324 -6.09 -3.12 5.18
CA PRO A 324 -6.94 -2.21 4.43
C PRO A 324 -6.17 -1.08 3.77
N HIS A 325 -5.24 -0.41 4.46
CA HIS A 325 -4.51 0.76 3.95
C HIS A 325 -3.89 0.58 2.54
N TYR A 326 -3.51 -0.64 2.16
CA TYR A 326 -2.92 -0.96 0.85
C TYR A 326 -3.95 -1.24 -0.26
N LEU A 327 -5.24 -1.31 0.07
CA LEU A 327 -6.29 -1.61 -0.88
C LEU A 327 -6.60 -0.45 -1.83
N TYR A 328 -5.81 0.63 -1.80
CA TYR A 328 -5.84 1.68 -2.82
C TYR A 328 -5.52 1.09 -4.19
N ALA A 329 -4.88 -0.07 -4.21
CA ALA A 329 -4.66 -0.89 -5.39
C ALA A 329 -5.98 -1.26 -6.08
N LEU A 330 -7.05 -1.50 -5.32
CA LEU A 330 -8.37 -1.83 -5.89
C LEU A 330 -8.98 -0.63 -6.61
N LYS A 331 -8.79 0.59 -6.13
CA LYS A 331 -9.18 1.83 -6.83
C LYS A 331 -8.49 1.93 -8.18
N GLU A 332 -7.17 1.70 -8.20
CA GLU A 332 -6.38 1.73 -9.44
C GLU A 332 -6.77 0.61 -10.41
N LEU A 333 -7.08 -0.59 -9.89
CA LEU A 333 -7.63 -1.68 -10.70
C LEU A 333 -8.98 -1.30 -11.30
N ILE A 334 -9.91 -0.73 -10.53
CA ILE A 334 -11.22 -0.27 -11.02
C ILE A 334 -11.03 0.78 -12.14
N ASN A 335 -10.09 1.71 -11.98
CA ASN A 335 -9.78 2.70 -13.02
C ASN A 335 -9.21 2.06 -14.29
N ALA A 336 -8.35 1.05 -14.15
CA ALA A 336 -7.84 0.29 -15.27
C ALA A 336 -8.97 -0.47 -15.99
N LEU A 337 -9.85 -1.16 -15.26
CA LEU A 337 -10.99 -1.87 -15.85
C LEU A 337 -11.96 -0.92 -16.57
N ASP A 338 -12.17 0.29 -16.05
CA ASP A 338 -12.99 1.33 -16.71
C ASP A 338 -12.36 1.83 -18.02
N THR A 339 -11.03 1.93 -18.04
CA THR A 339 -10.29 2.23 -19.28
C THR A 339 -10.50 1.13 -20.33
N LEU A 340 -10.63 -0.13 -19.90
CA LEU A 340 -10.88 -1.28 -20.78
C LEU A 340 -12.35 -1.48 -21.15
N LYS A 341 -13.26 -0.64 -20.66
CA LYS A 341 -14.70 -0.78 -20.95
C LYS A 341 -14.96 -0.81 -22.47
N SER A 342 -15.89 -1.62 -22.94
CA SER A 342 -16.30 -1.74 -24.34
C SER A 342 -15.17 -2.19 -25.27
N THR A 343 -14.31 -3.09 -24.77
CA THR A 343 -13.17 -3.65 -25.51
C THR A 343 -13.07 -5.17 -25.28
N ASN A 344 -12.35 -5.88 -26.14
CA ASN A 344 -12.09 -7.32 -25.97
C ASN A 344 -11.13 -7.65 -24.81
N PHE A 345 -10.51 -6.63 -24.21
CA PHE A 345 -9.50 -6.79 -23.17
C PHE A 345 -10.07 -6.75 -21.75
N GLN A 346 -11.39 -6.68 -21.60
CA GLN A 346 -12.07 -6.72 -20.30
C GLN A 346 -11.91 -8.07 -19.59
N ILE A 347 -11.86 -8.07 -18.25
CA ILE A 347 -11.78 -9.30 -17.43
C ILE A 347 -13.05 -10.16 -17.53
N LYS A 348 -12.96 -11.43 -17.14
CA LYS A 348 -14.12 -12.33 -17.01
C LYS A 348 -15.06 -11.96 -15.84
N PRO A 349 -16.35 -12.31 -15.92
CA PRO A 349 -17.32 -12.20 -14.82
C PRO A 349 -16.85 -12.76 -13.47
N THR A 350 -16.11 -13.88 -13.47
CA THR A 350 -15.58 -14.47 -12.23
C THR A 350 -14.62 -13.56 -11.48
N GLY A 351 -13.81 -12.78 -12.20
CA GLY A 351 -12.93 -11.78 -11.62
C GLY A 351 -13.70 -10.60 -11.03
N TYR A 352 -14.77 -10.16 -11.70
CA TYR A 352 -15.67 -9.14 -11.18
C TYR A 352 -16.34 -9.58 -9.88
N GLU A 353 -16.84 -10.82 -9.80
CA GLU A 353 -17.48 -11.33 -8.57
C GLU A 353 -16.51 -11.36 -7.38
N GLN A 354 -15.23 -11.70 -7.60
CA GLN A 354 -14.23 -11.61 -6.53
C GLN A 354 -14.01 -10.16 -6.08
N LEU A 355 -13.86 -9.23 -7.03
CA LEU A 355 -13.66 -7.82 -6.72
C LEU A 355 -14.87 -7.24 -5.96
N LYS A 356 -16.08 -7.51 -6.46
CA LYS A 356 -17.36 -7.11 -5.85
C LYS A 356 -17.45 -7.55 -4.39
N LYS A 357 -17.17 -8.82 -4.09
CA LYS A 357 -17.25 -9.38 -2.73
C LYS A 357 -16.26 -8.70 -1.77
N THR A 358 -15.05 -8.41 -2.24
CA THR A 358 -14.05 -7.69 -1.43
C THR A 358 -14.42 -6.22 -1.23
N VAL A 359 -14.93 -5.54 -2.25
CA VAL A 359 -15.41 -4.14 -2.12
C VAL A 359 -16.58 -4.06 -1.14
N TYR A 360 -17.49 -5.03 -1.16
CA TYR A 360 -18.55 -5.12 -0.16
C TYR A 360 -18.01 -5.35 1.26
N LEU A 361 -17.04 -6.27 1.44
CA LEU A 361 -16.42 -6.46 2.75
C LEU A 361 -15.76 -5.17 3.27
N ILE A 362 -15.09 -4.41 2.39
CA ILE A 362 -14.53 -3.09 2.73
C ILE A 362 -15.64 -2.14 3.20
N LEU A 363 -16.76 -2.07 2.46
CA LEU A 363 -17.90 -1.23 2.84
C LEU A 363 -18.49 -1.63 4.19
N VAL A 364 -18.61 -2.94 4.44
CA VAL A 364 -19.11 -3.49 5.70
C VAL A 364 -18.22 -3.07 6.86
N LEU A 365 -16.90 -3.12 6.69
CA LEU A 365 -15.91 -2.81 7.73
C LEU A 365 -15.70 -1.30 7.98
N CYS A 366 -16.24 -0.44 7.12
CA CYS A 366 -16.17 1.01 7.31
C CYS A 366 -17.43 1.55 8.01
N VAL A 367 -17.23 2.58 8.82
CA VAL A 367 -18.29 3.47 9.33
C VAL A 367 -17.87 4.89 9.00
N ASN A 368 -18.73 5.65 8.32
CA ASN A 368 -18.42 7.00 7.82
C ASN A 368 -17.07 7.06 7.09
N GLU A 369 -16.86 6.11 6.17
CA GLU A 369 -15.63 6.08 5.37
C GLU A 369 -14.35 5.92 6.22
N LYS A 370 -14.42 5.42 7.46
CA LYS A 370 -13.24 5.18 8.30
C LYS A 370 -13.22 3.74 8.79
N PHE A 371 -12.03 3.15 8.82
CA PHE A 371 -11.80 1.85 9.46
C PHE A 371 -11.60 2.00 10.97
N SER A 372 -11.87 0.93 11.71
CA SER A 372 -11.51 0.85 13.13
C SER A 372 -10.00 1.02 13.35
N ASN A 373 -9.57 1.54 14.50
CA ASN A 373 -8.14 1.71 14.80
C ASN A 373 -7.36 0.37 14.67
N GLY A 374 -7.95 -0.75 15.09
CA GLY A 374 -7.34 -2.08 14.94
C GLY A 374 -7.10 -2.54 13.48
N LEU A 375 -7.65 -1.83 12.49
CA LEU A 375 -7.46 -2.08 11.06
C LEU A 375 -6.54 -1.06 10.37
N CYS A 376 -6.01 -0.10 11.12
CA CYS A 376 -5.22 0.99 10.58
C CYS A 376 -3.73 0.63 10.35
N GLY A 377 -3.29 -0.55 10.79
CA GLY A 377 -1.88 -0.95 10.71
C GLY A 377 -0.98 0.10 11.33
N ARG A 378 0.04 0.55 10.58
CA ARG A 378 1.02 1.55 11.05
C ARG A 378 0.53 3.01 11.00
N TYR A 379 -0.72 3.27 10.63
CA TYR A 379 -1.29 4.61 10.55
C TYR A 379 -2.51 4.74 11.45
N PRO A 380 -2.36 4.59 12.79
CA PRO A 380 -3.48 4.58 13.74
C PRO A 380 -4.39 5.78 13.52
N PHE A 381 -5.71 5.55 13.59
CA PHE A 381 -6.78 6.54 13.31
C PHE A 381 -6.81 7.15 11.89
N ASN A 382 -5.82 6.90 11.03
CA ASN A 382 -5.65 7.54 9.72
C ASN A 382 -5.93 6.61 8.53
N ALA A 383 -6.63 5.48 8.74
CA ALA A 383 -7.12 4.65 7.64
C ALA A 383 -8.53 5.11 7.19
N TYR A 384 -8.56 6.09 6.28
CA TYR A 384 -9.76 6.53 5.55
C TYR A 384 -10.29 5.47 4.58
N GLN A 385 -11.42 5.77 3.93
CA GLN A 385 -11.98 4.99 2.85
C GLN A 385 -11.07 5.10 1.64
N ILE A 386 -10.62 3.92 1.25
CA ILE A 386 -9.64 3.76 0.20
C ILE A 386 -10.30 3.70 -1.18
N LEU A 387 -11.60 3.38 -1.19
CA LEU A 387 -12.49 3.32 -2.33
C LEU A 387 -13.56 4.42 -2.23
N PRO A 388 -13.32 5.63 -2.72
CA PRO A 388 -14.30 6.71 -2.63
C PRO A 388 -15.59 6.34 -3.37
N GLY A 389 -16.73 6.96 -2.98
CA GLY A 389 -18.05 6.67 -3.56
C GLY A 389 -18.11 6.67 -5.10
N TRP A 390 -17.37 7.56 -5.76
CA TRP A 390 -17.29 7.59 -7.24
C TRP A 390 -16.63 6.33 -7.83
N SER A 391 -15.66 5.74 -7.12
CA SER A 391 -14.97 4.51 -7.56
C SER A 391 -15.90 3.31 -7.45
N ILE A 392 -16.69 3.26 -6.37
CA ILE A 392 -17.73 2.23 -6.18
C ILE A 392 -18.82 2.38 -7.25
N LYS A 393 -19.25 3.61 -7.54
CA LYS A 393 -20.18 3.90 -8.64
C LYS A 393 -19.66 3.40 -9.98
N ARG A 394 -18.39 3.67 -10.29
CA ARG A 394 -17.72 3.14 -11.48
C ARG A 394 -17.77 1.61 -11.54
N LEU A 395 -17.41 0.91 -10.45
CA LEU A 395 -17.46 -0.55 -10.39
C LEU A 395 -18.89 -1.09 -10.63
N VAL A 396 -19.90 -0.48 -10.03
CA VAL A 396 -21.32 -0.85 -10.23
C VAL A 396 -21.71 -0.82 -11.71
N TYR A 397 -21.29 0.21 -12.46
CA TYR A 397 -21.59 0.30 -13.90
C TYR A 397 -20.68 -0.57 -14.77
N LEU A 398 -19.49 -0.95 -14.29
CA LEU A 398 -18.59 -1.85 -15.04
C LEU A 398 -19.17 -3.26 -15.20
N ARG A 399 -20.04 -3.70 -14.28
CA ARG A 399 -20.72 -5.00 -14.39
C ARG A 399 -21.33 -5.22 -15.77
N GLY A 400 -22.09 -4.25 -16.27
CA GLY A 400 -22.83 -4.40 -17.53
C GLY A 400 -21.93 -4.64 -18.73
N ASP A 401 -20.73 -4.07 -18.72
CA ASP A 401 -19.70 -4.29 -19.73
C ASP A 401 -19.04 -5.67 -19.59
N ILE A 402 -18.66 -6.04 -18.36
CA ILE A 402 -18.00 -7.32 -18.06
C ILE A 402 -18.91 -8.52 -18.34
N TYR A 403 -20.21 -8.38 -18.08
CA TYR A 403 -21.22 -9.41 -18.35
C TYR A 403 -21.81 -9.33 -19.77
N GLY A 404 -21.63 -8.20 -20.47
CA GLY A 404 -22.19 -7.99 -21.80
C GLY A 404 -23.72 -7.79 -21.84
N ASP A 405 -24.35 -7.50 -20.69
CA ASP A 405 -25.81 -7.32 -20.56
C ASP A 405 -26.24 -5.86 -20.37
N ASN A 406 -25.27 -4.92 -20.29
CA ASN A 406 -25.49 -3.49 -20.03
C ASN A 406 -26.25 -3.16 -18.73
N GLN A 407 -26.40 -4.11 -17.81
CA GLN A 407 -27.04 -3.89 -16.51
C GLN A 407 -26.00 -3.50 -15.46
N PHE A 408 -26.29 -2.44 -14.70
CA PHE A 408 -25.49 -2.08 -13.53
C PHE A 408 -25.68 -3.11 -12.40
N ASP A 409 -24.72 -3.19 -11.48
CA ASP A 409 -24.81 -4.06 -10.32
C ASP A 409 -25.77 -3.49 -9.27
N ARG A 410 -27.02 -3.94 -9.33
CA ARG A 410 -28.05 -3.54 -8.37
C ARG A 410 -27.69 -3.92 -6.94
N GLU A 411 -27.07 -5.07 -6.74
CA GLU A 411 -26.75 -5.57 -5.40
C GLU A 411 -25.66 -4.72 -4.74
N LEU A 412 -24.55 -4.47 -5.44
CA LEU A 412 -23.48 -3.63 -4.90
C LEU A 412 -23.94 -2.18 -4.71
N ALA A 413 -24.79 -1.67 -5.60
CA ALA A 413 -25.40 -0.35 -5.44
C ALA A 413 -26.32 -0.26 -4.21
N MET A 414 -27.14 -1.29 -3.96
CA MET A 414 -27.97 -1.39 -2.75
C MET A 414 -27.11 -1.48 -1.50
N ALA A 415 -26.07 -2.32 -1.49
CA ALA A 415 -25.17 -2.46 -0.35
C ALA A 415 -24.47 -1.13 -0.01
N TYR A 416 -24.02 -0.38 -1.02
CA TYR A 416 -23.44 0.94 -0.81
C TYR A 416 -24.41 1.89 -0.10
N ASN A 417 -25.65 2.02 -0.59
CA ASN A 417 -26.65 2.87 0.05
C ASN A 417 -26.99 2.39 1.47
N ASN A 418 -27.10 1.07 1.68
CA ASN A 418 -27.46 0.45 2.95
C ASN A 418 -26.40 0.62 4.05
N LEU A 419 -25.12 0.61 3.68
CA LEU A 419 -24.00 0.73 4.63
C LEU A 419 -23.62 2.19 4.91
N THR A 420 -23.91 3.10 3.98
CA THR A 420 -23.71 4.54 4.13
C THR A 420 -24.94 5.28 4.67
N LEU A 421 -26.07 4.59 4.80
CA LEU A 421 -27.37 5.15 5.20
C LEU A 421 -27.82 6.37 4.37
N THR A 422 -27.45 6.38 3.09
CA THR A 422 -27.80 7.46 2.17
C THR A 422 -28.10 6.93 0.77
N ASN A 423 -28.97 7.65 0.05
CA ASN A 423 -29.27 7.34 -1.35
C ASN A 423 -28.56 8.27 -2.34
N ASN A 424 -27.66 9.14 -1.88
CA ASN A 424 -27.06 10.19 -2.70
C ASN A 424 -26.35 9.64 -3.96
N SER A 425 -25.67 8.50 -3.85
CA SER A 425 -24.94 7.90 -4.98
C SER A 425 -25.84 7.12 -5.95
N PHE A 426 -26.88 6.47 -5.43
CA PHE A 426 -27.85 5.67 -6.20
C PHE A 426 -29.30 6.00 -5.77
N PRO A 427 -29.85 7.17 -6.15
CA PRO A 427 -31.11 7.69 -5.61
C PRO A 427 -32.35 6.85 -5.95
N PHE A 428 -32.25 6.00 -6.97
CA PHE A 428 -33.30 5.08 -7.39
C PHE A 428 -33.40 3.80 -6.54
N LEU A 429 -32.48 3.60 -5.58
CA LEU A 429 -32.50 2.50 -4.61
C LEU A 429 -32.70 3.08 -3.22
N LYS A 430 -33.78 2.70 -2.54
CA LYS A 430 -33.98 3.09 -1.13
C LYS A 430 -33.07 2.27 -0.24
N TYR A 431 -32.25 2.94 0.57
CA TYR A 431 -31.45 2.26 1.57
C TYR A 431 -32.33 1.57 2.62
N ARG A 432 -31.82 0.47 3.15
CA ARG A 432 -32.31 -0.23 4.34
C ARG A 432 -31.08 -0.64 5.14
N PRO A 433 -30.91 -0.21 6.40
CA PRO A 433 -29.72 -0.57 7.17
C PRO A 433 -29.41 -2.06 7.07
N GLU A 434 -28.15 -2.39 6.74
CA GLU A 434 -27.71 -3.77 6.72
C GLU A 434 -27.16 -4.12 8.10
N GLU A 435 -27.91 -4.98 8.80
CA GLU A 435 -27.62 -5.36 10.18
C GLU A 435 -27.08 -6.80 10.28
N GLY A 436 -26.48 -7.11 11.42
CA GLY A 436 -26.02 -8.44 11.76
C GLY A 436 -24.53 -8.48 12.06
N PHE A 437 -23.96 -9.68 11.98
CA PHE A 437 -22.58 -10.00 12.32
C PHE A 437 -21.84 -10.56 11.11
N TRP A 438 -20.65 -10.04 10.83
CA TRP A 438 -19.75 -10.51 9.79
C TRP A 438 -18.49 -11.11 10.40
N GLN A 439 -18.23 -12.39 10.08
CA GLN A 439 -17.01 -13.10 10.50
C GLN A 439 -15.88 -12.91 9.47
N VAL A 440 -14.65 -12.63 9.91
CA VAL A 440 -13.50 -12.38 9.02
C VAL A 440 -12.22 -12.91 9.65
N ASN A 441 -11.88 -14.16 9.34
CA ASN A 441 -10.83 -14.92 10.04
C ASN A 441 -9.45 -14.85 9.38
N TYR A 442 -9.35 -14.46 8.11
CA TYR A 442 -8.09 -14.00 7.52
C TYR A 442 -7.75 -12.56 7.95
N GLY A 443 -8.49 -12.00 8.90
CA GLY A 443 -8.19 -10.71 9.52
C GLY A 443 -8.48 -10.71 11.02
N PRO A 444 -8.20 -11.80 11.77
CA PRO A 444 -8.87 -12.21 13.02
C PRO A 444 -9.82 -11.17 13.63
N LEU A 445 -10.96 -10.93 12.99
CA LEU A 445 -11.87 -9.85 13.33
C LEU A 445 -13.34 -10.25 13.14
N ALA A 446 -14.20 -9.42 13.70
CA ALA A 446 -15.61 -9.38 13.38
C ALA A 446 -16.09 -7.94 13.28
N ILE A 447 -17.22 -7.74 12.61
CA ILE A 447 -18.00 -6.52 12.78
C ILE A 447 -19.47 -6.86 13.02
N TYR A 448 -20.09 -6.18 13.97
CA TYR A 448 -21.52 -6.22 14.21
C TYR A 448 -22.13 -4.86 13.84
N ARG A 449 -23.23 -4.84 13.10
CA ARG A 449 -23.95 -3.61 12.72
C ARG A 449 -25.40 -3.70 13.19
N LYS A 450 -25.91 -2.59 13.72
CA LYS A 450 -27.29 -2.47 14.20
C LYS A 450 -27.72 -1.01 14.07
N ASP A 451 -28.89 -0.77 13.48
CA ASP A 451 -29.43 0.55 13.21
C ASP A 451 -28.40 1.46 12.49
N ASP A 452 -27.90 2.48 13.17
CA ASP A 452 -26.92 3.44 12.65
C ASP A 452 -25.54 3.35 13.33
N TRP A 453 -25.24 2.23 13.97
CA TRP A 453 -23.95 1.99 14.61
C TRP A 453 -23.35 0.63 14.27
N ALA A 454 -22.05 0.51 14.49
CA ALA A 454 -21.32 -0.73 14.31
C ALA A 454 -20.18 -0.86 15.31
N ILE A 455 -19.84 -2.10 15.64
CA ILE A 455 -18.72 -2.45 16.50
C ILE A 455 -17.77 -3.37 15.75
N THR A 456 -16.51 -2.93 15.61
CA THR A 456 -15.44 -3.77 15.07
C THR A 456 -14.65 -4.39 16.21
N ILE A 457 -14.49 -5.71 16.17
CA ILE A 457 -13.72 -6.49 17.15
C ILE A 457 -12.48 -7.01 16.45
N LYS A 458 -11.28 -6.72 16.97
CA LYS A 458 -10.02 -7.12 16.32
C LYS A 458 -9.06 -7.83 17.29
N GLY A 459 -8.64 -9.02 16.87
CA GLY A 459 -7.56 -9.80 17.47
C GLY A 459 -6.29 -9.81 16.63
N LEU A 460 -5.35 -10.65 17.02
CA LEU A 460 -4.13 -10.98 16.28
C LEU A 460 -3.87 -12.49 16.38
N THR A 461 -3.08 -13.05 15.47
CA THR A 461 -2.58 -14.44 15.57
C THR A 461 -1.05 -14.45 15.72
N SER A 462 -0.43 -15.61 15.89
CA SER A 462 1.03 -15.75 15.76
C SER A 462 1.53 -15.58 14.32
N LYS A 463 0.61 -15.46 13.35
CA LYS A 463 0.88 -15.40 11.91
C LYS A 463 0.33 -14.15 11.23
N LEU A 464 -0.72 -13.56 11.80
CA LEU A 464 -1.41 -12.37 11.32
C LEU A 464 -1.24 -11.29 12.40
N TRP A 465 -0.37 -10.32 12.13
CA TRP A 465 -0.02 -9.30 13.11
C TRP A 465 -1.22 -8.43 13.49
N GLY A 466 -1.16 -7.90 14.71
CA GLY A 466 -2.13 -6.99 15.29
C GLY A 466 -1.80 -5.51 15.08
N ALA A 467 -0.51 -5.18 15.00
CA ALA A 467 -0.01 -3.85 14.73
C ALA A 467 1.27 -3.96 13.88
N GLU A 468 1.46 -3.01 12.97
CA GLU A 468 2.71 -2.83 12.24
C GLU A 468 3.39 -1.56 12.78
N ILE A 469 4.66 -1.66 13.15
CA ILE A 469 5.44 -0.58 13.75
C ILE A 469 6.73 -0.37 12.97
N TYR A 470 6.96 0.88 12.55
CA TYR A 470 8.10 1.35 11.76
C TYR A 470 8.85 2.44 12.56
N PRO A 471 10.04 2.90 12.11
CA PRO A 471 10.87 3.84 12.87
C PRO A 471 10.13 5.11 13.30
N ASN A 472 9.28 5.64 12.42
CA ASN A 472 8.56 6.89 12.65
C ASN A 472 7.04 6.72 12.46
N GLU A 473 6.53 5.49 12.59
CA GLU A 473 5.10 5.19 12.36
C GLU A 473 4.62 4.15 13.38
N ASN A 474 3.61 4.53 14.16
CA ASN A 474 2.87 3.66 15.10
C ASN A 474 3.70 3.12 16.27
N ARG A 475 4.63 3.93 16.80
CA ARG A 475 5.56 3.54 17.86
C ARG A 475 4.89 3.02 19.13
N PHE A 476 3.68 3.50 19.42
CA PHE A 476 2.95 3.15 20.64
C PHE A 476 1.75 2.23 20.40
N GLY A 477 1.46 1.84 19.15
CA GLY A 477 0.26 1.08 18.78
C GLY A 477 0.24 -0.41 19.11
N LYS A 478 1.13 -0.89 19.98
CA LYS A 478 1.28 -2.31 20.36
C LYS A 478 -0.06 -2.98 20.68
N TYR A 479 -0.96 -2.27 21.36
CA TYR A 479 -2.23 -2.81 21.84
C TYR A 479 -3.40 -2.69 20.86
N GLN A 480 -3.20 -2.20 19.63
CA GLN A 480 -4.28 -1.97 18.63
C GLN A 480 -5.22 -3.16 18.40
N SER A 481 -4.75 -4.39 18.62
CA SER A 481 -5.50 -5.62 18.31
C SER A 481 -5.52 -6.62 19.47
N TYR A 482 -5.34 -6.21 20.72
CA TYR A 482 -5.41 -7.08 21.91
C TYR A 482 -6.87 -7.42 22.28
N GLY A 483 -7.65 -7.83 21.27
CA GLY A 483 -9.09 -7.96 21.37
C GLY A 483 -9.79 -6.59 21.41
N SER A 484 -9.35 -5.60 20.65
CA SER A 484 -9.97 -4.27 20.66
C SER A 484 -11.44 -4.32 20.22
N ILE A 485 -12.24 -3.38 20.73
CA ILE A 485 -13.65 -3.16 20.40
C ILE A 485 -13.81 -1.68 20.07
N ASP A 486 -13.98 -1.36 18.79
CA ASP A 486 -14.15 0.01 18.28
C ASP A 486 -15.63 0.20 17.90
N LEU A 487 -16.35 0.99 18.72
CA LEU A 487 -17.76 1.35 18.52
C LEU A 487 -17.84 2.64 17.71
N ARG A 488 -18.65 2.63 16.66
CA ARG A 488 -18.87 3.81 15.82
C ARG A 488 -20.31 4.04 15.43
N TYR A 489 -20.66 5.31 15.27
CA TYR A 489 -21.94 5.80 14.80
C TYR A 489 -21.82 6.44 13.41
N ILE A 490 -22.85 6.24 12.59
CA ILE A 490 -22.96 6.78 11.24
C ILE A 490 -23.49 8.21 11.28
N ASN A 491 -24.56 8.48 12.03
CA ASN A 491 -25.26 9.77 11.99
C ASN A 491 -24.90 10.73 13.14
N ARG A 492 -23.84 10.46 13.90
CA ARG A 492 -23.37 11.31 15.00
C ARG A 492 -21.86 11.16 15.24
N GLU A 493 -21.34 12.02 16.10
CA GLU A 493 -19.93 12.02 16.49
C GLU A 493 -19.53 10.74 17.22
N ASN A 494 -18.24 10.44 17.17
CA ASN A 494 -17.67 9.18 17.68
C ASN A 494 -16.67 9.41 18.83
N GLY A 495 -16.23 10.65 19.08
CA GLY A 495 -15.28 10.96 20.17
C GLY A 495 -13.90 10.32 20.02
N HIS A 496 -13.46 9.96 18.81
CA HIS A 496 -12.14 9.34 18.61
C HIS A 496 -11.14 10.40 18.15
N SER A 497 -10.16 10.72 18.99
CA SER A 497 -9.02 11.58 18.66
C SER A 497 -7.70 10.82 18.88
N ILE A 498 -6.69 11.15 18.07
CA ILE A 498 -5.31 10.67 18.26
C ILE A 498 -4.52 11.60 19.17
N GLU A 499 -4.88 12.88 19.21
CA GLU A 499 -4.30 13.87 20.11
C GLU A 499 -4.64 13.52 21.55
N GLY A 500 -3.64 13.50 22.43
CA GLY A 500 -3.79 13.07 23.82
C GLY A 500 -4.14 11.59 24.02
N PHE A 501 -4.28 10.79 22.95
CA PHE A 501 -4.74 9.40 23.05
C PHE A 501 -3.77 8.54 23.87
N ASN A 502 -4.20 8.08 25.04
CA ASN A 502 -3.37 7.18 25.85
C ASN A 502 -3.35 5.76 25.26
N TRP A 503 -2.20 5.41 24.67
CA TRP A 503 -1.96 4.13 23.98
C TRP A 503 -2.09 2.87 24.86
N ASN A 504 -2.12 3.00 26.19
CA ASN A 504 -2.37 1.88 27.09
C ASN A 504 -3.84 1.46 27.11
N PHE A 505 -4.78 2.38 26.85
CA PHE A 505 -6.20 2.18 27.03
C PHE A 505 -6.94 2.14 25.69
N VAL A 506 -6.49 1.26 24.79
CA VAL A 506 -7.22 1.02 23.53
C VAL A 506 -8.59 0.39 23.86
N PRO A 507 -9.72 0.95 23.39
CA PRO A 507 -11.05 0.44 23.73
C PRO A 507 -11.21 -1.07 23.50
N GLY A 508 -11.80 -1.75 24.48
CA GLY A 508 -12.08 -3.20 24.48
C GLY A 508 -10.88 -4.12 24.74
N THR A 509 -9.66 -3.59 24.80
CA THR A 509 -8.44 -4.38 25.01
C THR A 509 -8.19 -4.66 26.47
N THR A 510 -7.52 -5.78 26.76
CA THR A 510 -6.92 -6.06 28.06
C THR A 510 -5.41 -5.85 27.97
N THR A 511 -4.86 -4.92 28.74
CA THR A 511 -3.48 -4.42 28.60
C THR A 511 -2.80 -4.25 29.94
N LYS A 512 -1.48 -4.33 29.91
CA LYS A 512 -0.62 -3.89 31.01
C LYS A 512 -0.40 -2.38 30.86
N VAL A 513 -0.64 -1.61 31.91
CA VAL A 513 -0.40 -0.16 31.89
C VAL A 513 1.11 0.09 32.04
N LEU A 514 1.72 0.62 30.99
CA LEU A 514 3.15 0.87 30.89
C LEU A 514 3.46 2.36 30.72
N PRO A 515 4.58 2.85 31.27
CA PRO A 515 5.18 4.10 30.81
C PRO A 515 5.43 4.06 29.30
N PHE A 516 5.25 5.19 28.60
CA PHE A 516 5.35 5.22 27.14
C PHE A 516 6.72 4.76 26.60
N HIS A 517 7.81 5.01 27.32
CA HIS A 517 9.14 4.52 26.94
C HIS A 517 9.25 2.98 26.92
N GLN A 518 8.45 2.27 27.73
CA GLN A 518 8.37 0.80 27.71
C GLN A 518 7.34 0.28 26.68
N LEU A 519 6.36 1.12 26.35
CA LEU A 519 5.39 0.81 25.30
C LEU A 519 6.03 0.92 23.91
N ASN A 520 6.90 1.91 23.69
CA ASN A 520 7.72 2.06 22.50
C ASN A 520 8.68 0.85 22.36
N PRO A 521 8.62 0.08 21.26
CA PRO A 521 9.53 -1.06 21.10
C PRO A 521 10.98 -0.58 20.91
N ASN A 522 11.95 -1.36 21.40
CA ASN A 522 13.37 -1.09 21.20
C ASN A 522 13.77 -1.20 19.73
N SER A 523 13.10 -2.10 18.99
CA SER A 523 13.36 -2.31 17.57
C SER A 523 12.75 -1.22 16.69
N GLN A 524 13.51 -0.81 15.68
CA GLN A 524 13.09 0.18 14.70
C GLN A 524 11.99 -0.34 13.76
N ARG A 525 11.96 -1.65 13.48
CA ARG A 525 10.91 -2.31 12.69
C ARG A 525 10.37 -3.51 13.47
N TYR A 526 9.09 -3.46 13.80
CA TYR A 526 8.46 -4.48 14.62
C TYR A 526 6.99 -4.71 14.23
N ASP A 527 6.56 -5.97 14.19
CA ASP A 527 5.16 -6.34 14.02
C ASP A 527 4.69 -7.05 15.30
N GLU A 528 3.55 -6.64 15.82
CA GLU A 528 2.97 -7.26 17.01
C GLU A 528 2.27 -8.57 16.62
N TYR A 529 2.78 -9.67 17.14
CA TYR A 529 2.16 -11.00 17.07
C TYR A 529 1.90 -11.50 18.47
N LEU A 530 0.98 -12.45 18.64
CA LEU A 530 0.85 -13.17 19.91
C LEU A 530 1.87 -14.31 20.01
N TYR A 531 2.00 -14.91 21.18
CA TYR A 531 2.85 -16.09 21.37
C TYR A 531 2.46 -17.28 20.48
N LYS A 532 3.44 -17.91 19.83
CA LYS A 532 3.25 -18.97 18.80
C LYS A 532 2.28 -20.12 19.13
N ASP A 533 2.09 -20.45 20.41
CA ASP A 533 1.26 -21.59 20.84
C ASP A 533 -0.20 -21.21 21.17
N TYR A 534 -0.60 -19.95 20.97
CA TYR A 534 -1.91 -19.39 21.39
C TYR A 534 -2.77 -18.90 20.19
N ASP A 535 -2.87 -19.70 19.12
CA ASP A 535 -3.57 -19.31 17.87
C ASP A 535 -5.11 -19.43 17.91
N PHE A 536 -5.74 -19.67 19.06
CA PHE A 536 -7.22 -19.72 19.17
C PHE A 536 -7.81 -18.31 19.18
N VAL A 537 -7.88 -17.70 17.99
CA VAL A 537 -8.38 -16.34 17.79
C VAL A 537 -9.23 -16.29 16.52
N GLY A 538 -10.45 -15.78 16.63
CA GLY A 538 -11.32 -15.61 15.47
C GLY A 538 -12.76 -15.31 15.83
N SER A 539 -13.60 -15.31 14.80
CA SER A 539 -15.03 -15.06 14.90
C SER A 539 -15.85 -16.11 14.19
N LEU A 540 -17.06 -16.30 14.70
CA LEU A 540 -18.06 -17.20 14.15
C LEU A 540 -19.41 -16.49 14.13
N ARG A 541 -20.04 -16.48 12.96
CA ARG A 541 -21.41 -16.01 12.78
C ARG A 541 -22.41 -17.13 13.00
N PHE A 542 -23.55 -16.81 13.60
CA PHE A 542 -24.69 -17.72 13.76
C PHE A 542 -25.90 -17.17 13.01
N LYS A 543 -26.91 -18.02 12.79
CA LYS A 543 -28.12 -17.69 12.02
C LYS A 543 -27.78 -17.05 10.67
N SER A 544 -27.31 -17.89 9.74
CA SER A 544 -26.91 -17.45 8.39
C SER A 544 -27.99 -16.58 7.77
N ILE A 545 -27.64 -15.37 7.34
CA ILE A 545 -28.54 -14.57 6.52
C ILE A 545 -28.27 -14.99 5.08
N GLY A 546 -29.01 -15.98 4.60
CA GLY A 546 -28.89 -16.52 3.23
C GLY A 546 -29.22 -15.50 2.13
N ASN A 547 -29.79 -14.36 2.51
CA ASN A 547 -30.24 -13.27 1.64
C ASN A 547 -29.41 -11.98 1.81
N SER A 548 -28.13 -12.05 2.23
CA SER A 548 -27.23 -10.89 2.13
C SER A 548 -27.35 -10.28 0.74
N ILE A 549 -27.32 -8.95 0.61
CA ILE A 549 -27.64 -8.26 -0.65
C ILE A 549 -26.82 -8.75 -1.84
N LEU A 550 -25.59 -9.24 -1.60
CA LEU A 550 -24.72 -9.83 -2.61
C LEU A 550 -24.85 -11.35 -2.84
N GLY A 551 -25.90 -12.01 -2.33
CA GLY A 551 -26.13 -13.44 -2.51
C GLY A 551 -24.98 -14.33 -2.01
N ARG A 552 -25.16 -14.94 -0.82
CA ARG A 552 -24.19 -15.87 -0.20
C ARG A 552 -22.81 -15.24 0.07
N VAL A 553 -22.78 -14.22 0.91
CA VAL A 553 -21.58 -13.95 1.71
C VAL A 553 -21.66 -14.91 2.90
N ASP A 554 -20.95 -16.05 2.82
CA ASP A 554 -20.93 -17.07 3.89
C ASP A 554 -20.51 -16.51 5.26
N GLN A 555 -20.01 -15.28 5.28
CA GLN A 555 -19.55 -14.56 6.46
C GLN A 555 -20.66 -13.83 7.24
N HIS A 556 -21.88 -13.66 6.71
CA HIS A 556 -22.94 -12.84 7.32
C HIS A 556 -24.00 -13.66 8.09
N GLY A 557 -24.30 -13.25 9.32
CA GLY A 557 -25.35 -13.82 10.17
C GLY A 557 -26.06 -12.76 10.99
N GLU A 558 -27.17 -13.11 11.65
CA GLU A 558 -27.89 -12.15 12.51
C GLU A 558 -27.12 -11.82 13.79
N VAL A 559 -26.37 -12.80 14.31
CA VAL A 559 -25.67 -12.75 15.59
C VAL A 559 -24.32 -13.45 15.45
N GLY A 560 -23.41 -13.24 16.40
CA GLY A 560 -22.08 -13.85 16.32
C GLY A 560 -21.26 -13.76 17.59
N MET A 561 -20.13 -14.45 17.57
CA MET A 561 -19.16 -14.47 18.65
C MET A 561 -17.75 -14.27 18.10
N PHE A 562 -16.95 -13.49 18.81
CA PHE A 562 -15.49 -13.45 18.68
C PHE A 562 -14.88 -14.07 19.94
N ALA A 563 -13.80 -14.83 19.77
CA ALA A 563 -13.05 -15.44 20.86
C ALA A 563 -11.55 -15.30 20.65
N MET A 564 -10.81 -15.16 21.75
CA MET A 564 -9.36 -15.02 21.76
C MET A 564 -8.76 -15.64 23.03
N ASP A 565 -7.86 -16.61 22.88
CA ASP A 565 -6.94 -17.05 23.94
C ASP A 565 -5.63 -16.30 23.78
N PHE A 566 -5.42 -15.25 24.58
CA PHE A 566 -4.28 -14.36 24.45
C PHE A 566 -3.15 -14.74 25.41
N ARG A 567 -1.95 -14.80 24.86
CA ARG A 567 -0.68 -14.72 25.60
C ARG A 567 0.22 -13.71 24.93
N GLN A 568 0.72 -12.75 25.71
CA GLN A 568 1.70 -11.79 25.24
C GLN A 568 2.92 -12.52 24.69
N ASN A 569 3.44 -12.04 23.57
CA ASN A 569 4.61 -12.64 22.94
C ASN A 569 5.89 -12.35 23.75
N GLU A 570 6.99 -12.97 23.34
CA GLU A 570 8.29 -12.85 23.97
C GLU A 570 9.32 -12.36 22.95
N GLY A 571 10.40 -11.74 23.42
CA GLY A 571 11.49 -11.25 22.57
C GLY A 571 12.09 -9.95 23.08
N GLU A 572 12.91 -9.31 22.25
CA GLU A 572 13.68 -8.09 22.58
C GLU A 572 12.81 -6.85 22.89
N ASN A 573 11.53 -6.87 22.51
CA ASN A 573 10.57 -5.78 22.74
C ASN A 573 9.67 -6.01 23.97
N TYR A 574 9.95 -7.04 24.77
CA TYR A 574 9.23 -7.36 25.99
C TYR A 574 10.20 -7.57 27.15
N GLU A 575 9.74 -7.24 28.36
CA GLU A 575 10.50 -7.56 29.55
C GLU A 575 10.56 -9.08 29.76
N LYS A 576 11.77 -9.59 30.01
CA LYS A 576 12.03 -11.01 30.11
C LYS A 576 11.26 -11.62 31.29
N ASN A 577 10.50 -12.69 31.02
CA ASN A 577 9.66 -13.37 31.99
C ASN A 577 8.51 -12.52 32.57
N ASP A 578 8.13 -11.39 31.96
CA ASP A 578 7.04 -10.54 32.42
C ASP A 578 5.89 -10.44 31.41
N TYR A 579 5.30 -11.61 31.11
CA TYR A 579 4.15 -11.73 30.22
C TYR A 579 2.82 -11.70 30.99
N PHE A 580 1.73 -11.49 30.27
CA PHE A 580 0.38 -11.66 30.77
C PHE A 580 -0.49 -12.46 29.80
N THR A 581 -1.56 -13.06 30.32
CA THR A 581 -2.53 -13.85 29.55
C THR A 581 -3.95 -13.45 29.92
N PHE A 582 -4.87 -13.65 28.99
CA PHE A 582 -6.31 -13.56 29.23
C PHE A 582 -7.07 -14.36 28.17
N ARG A 583 -8.30 -14.74 28.48
CA ARG A 583 -9.26 -15.26 27.51
C ARG A 583 -10.39 -14.28 27.35
N LYS A 584 -10.65 -13.85 26.12
CA LYS A 584 -11.71 -12.90 25.82
C LYS A 584 -12.74 -13.48 24.87
N SER A 585 -14.01 -13.28 25.21
CA SER A 585 -15.15 -13.58 24.35
C SER A 585 -16.02 -12.34 24.18
N VAL A 586 -16.50 -12.09 22.97
CA VAL A 586 -17.42 -11.01 22.64
C VAL A 586 -18.61 -11.61 21.89
N ILE A 587 -19.81 -11.49 22.43
CA ILE A 587 -21.05 -12.02 21.82
C ILE A 587 -21.93 -10.85 21.43
N ALA A 588 -22.36 -10.80 20.18
CA ALA A 588 -23.27 -9.77 19.67
C ALA A 588 -24.62 -10.38 19.31
N ILE A 589 -25.68 -9.96 20.00
CA ILE A 589 -27.05 -10.45 19.83
C ILE A 589 -28.05 -9.34 20.16
N ASP A 590 -29.04 -9.12 19.27
CA ASP A 590 -30.17 -8.22 19.48
C ASP A 590 -29.78 -6.81 19.98
N GLY A 591 -28.77 -6.21 19.34
CA GLY A 591 -28.25 -4.88 19.68
C GLY A 591 -27.44 -4.82 20.97
N LYS A 592 -27.12 -5.96 21.59
CA LYS A 592 -26.34 -6.05 22.84
C LYS A 592 -25.01 -6.75 22.59
N ILE A 593 -23.99 -6.28 23.30
CA ILE A 593 -22.64 -6.82 23.24
C ILE A 593 -22.24 -7.31 24.62
N PHE A 594 -22.00 -8.60 24.74
CA PHE A 594 -21.52 -9.22 25.97
C PHE A 594 -20.02 -9.42 25.86
N VAL A 595 -19.25 -8.78 26.74
CA VAL A 595 -17.78 -8.90 26.78
C VAL A 595 -17.40 -9.65 28.05
N VAL A 596 -16.73 -10.79 27.88
CA VAL A 596 -16.30 -11.65 28.99
C VAL A 596 -14.79 -11.82 28.92
N VAL A 597 -14.09 -11.48 29.99
CA VAL A 597 -12.64 -11.66 30.15
C VAL A 597 -12.40 -12.60 31.32
N THR A 598 -11.66 -13.68 31.11
CA THR A 598 -11.38 -14.71 32.12
C THR A 598 -9.93 -15.17 32.05
N ASN A 599 -9.51 -15.99 33.02
CA ASN A 599 -8.19 -16.61 33.05
C ASN A 599 -7.04 -15.59 32.94
N LEU A 600 -7.19 -14.46 33.65
CA LEU A 600 -6.20 -13.41 33.68
C LEU A 600 -4.99 -13.87 34.51
N TYR A 601 -3.81 -13.70 33.96
CA TYR A 601 -2.54 -13.90 34.66
C TYR A 601 -1.62 -12.74 34.30
N PHE A 602 -0.99 -12.14 35.31
CA PHE A 602 0.05 -11.14 35.14
C PHE A 602 0.92 -11.12 36.40
N LYS A 603 2.16 -10.63 36.30
CA LYS A 603 3.01 -10.39 37.48
C LYS A 603 2.72 -9.00 38.05
N HIS A 604 2.75 -8.89 39.38
CA HIS A 604 2.30 -7.73 40.17
C HIS A 604 3.05 -6.40 39.95
N ASN A 605 3.98 -6.30 38.99
CA ASN A 605 4.78 -5.10 38.80
C ASN A 605 4.03 -3.98 38.03
N HIS A 606 2.90 -4.31 37.40
CA HIS A 606 2.09 -3.37 36.63
C HIS A 606 0.61 -3.66 36.80
N GLN A 607 -0.22 -2.63 36.59
CA GLN A 607 -1.67 -2.80 36.58
C GLN A 607 -2.11 -3.46 35.26
N LEU A 608 -2.95 -4.48 35.36
CA LEU A 608 -3.66 -5.05 34.23
C LEU A 608 -5.07 -4.47 34.17
N VAL A 609 -5.46 -3.89 33.04
CA VAL A 609 -6.74 -3.21 32.86
C VAL A 609 -7.47 -3.76 31.64
N THR A 610 -8.80 -3.74 31.67
CA THR A 610 -9.61 -3.89 30.45
C THR A 610 -10.32 -2.56 30.20
N THR A 611 -10.05 -1.95 29.06
CA THR A 611 -10.60 -0.62 28.76
C THR A 611 -12.01 -0.73 28.22
N ILE A 612 -12.97 -0.06 28.86
CA ILE A 612 -14.36 -0.01 28.38
C ILE A 612 -14.47 0.98 27.21
N PHE A 613 -14.04 2.23 27.41
CA PHE A 613 -13.96 3.28 26.41
C PHE A 613 -12.82 4.25 26.74
N GLN A 614 -12.36 4.99 25.73
CA GLN A 614 -11.55 6.20 25.86
C GLN A 614 -11.98 7.12 24.72
N LEU A 615 -12.56 8.27 25.08
CA LEU A 615 -13.22 9.18 24.15
C LEU A 615 -12.80 10.62 24.44
N ASP A 616 -12.70 11.41 23.39
CA ASP A 616 -12.56 12.85 23.44
C ASP A 616 -13.84 13.51 23.98
N LEU A 617 -13.67 14.68 24.58
CA LEU A 617 -14.71 15.39 25.31
C LEU A 617 -15.31 16.48 24.42
N ASN A 618 -16.61 16.40 24.12
CA ASN A 618 -17.35 17.46 23.41
C ASN A 618 -18.40 18.17 24.30
N GLY A 619 -18.22 18.12 25.62
CA GLY A 619 -19.27 18.44 26.59
C GLY A 619 -20.10 17.20 26.99
N GLU A 620 -21.13 17.45 27.81
CA GLU A 620 -21.98 16.50 28.57
C GLU A 620 -21.25 15.46 29.45
N ASN A 621 -21.89 15.09 30.56
CA ASN A 621 -21.25 14.37 31.67
C ASN A 621 -21.42 12.85 31.52
N VAL A 622 -20.35 12.09 31.76
CA VAL A 622 -20.44 10.65 32.01
C VAL A 622 -21.32 10.40 33.25
N ILE A 623 -22.22 9.42 33.20
CA ILE A 623 -23.04 9.02 34.35
C ILE A 623 -22.55 7.68 34.86
N VAL A 624 -22.32 7.56 36.16
CA VAL A 624 -21.97 6.30 36.84
C VAL A 624 -22.97 6.09 37.97
N ASN A 625 -23.69 4.97 37.99
CA ASN A 625 -24.69 4.65 39.02
C ASN A 625 -25.67 5.81 39.32
N ASP A 626 -26.27 6.41 38.28
CA ASP A 626 -27.19 7.57 38.37
C ASP A 626 -26.54 8.90 38.79
N GLU A 627 -25.24 8.94 39.03
CA GLU A 627 -24.49 10.16 39.39
C GLU A 627 -23.69 10.70 38.20
N LYS A 628 -23.80 12.02 37.97
CA LYS A 628 -22.94 12.71 37.00
C LYS A 628 -21.50 12.74 37.52
N LEU A 629 -20.58 12.18 36.74
CA LEU A 629 -19.15 12.18 37.01
C LEU A 629 -18.61 13.62 36.99
N LYS A 630 -17.95 14.03 38.08
CA LYS A 630 -17.30 15.35 38.14
C LYS A 630 -15.86 15.32 37.62
N LYS A 631 -15.06 14.35 38.04
CA LYS A 631 -13.64 14.23 37.64
C LYS A 631 -13.16 12.79 37.61
N GLU A 632 -13.50 12.01 38.64
CA GLU A 632 -13.04 10.63 38.76
C GLU A 632 -14.08 9.80 39.52
N TRP A 633 -14.18 8.53 39.15
CA TRP A 633 -14.88 7.47 39.85
C TRP A 633 -13.92 6.31 40.04
N ASN A 634 -13.83 5.78 41.27
CA ASN A 634 -12.93 4.68 41.59
C ASN A 634 -13.60 3.80 42.66
N GLY A 635 -14.17 2.67 42.26
CA GLY A 635 -14.95 1.81 43.14
C GLY A 635 -15.86 0.86 42.38
N GLU A 636 -16.91 0.36 43.03
CA GLU A 636 -17.94 -0.42 42.36
C GLU A 636 -18.72 0.45 41.36
N GLY A 637 -19.09 -0.12 40.21
CA GLY A 637 -19.94 0.53 39.22
C GLY A 637 -20.80 -0.54 38.56
N TYR A 638 -22.12 -0.41 38.64
CA TYR A 638 -23.06 -1.37 38.06
C TYR A 638 -23.41 -0.99 36.63
N TRP A 639 -23.48 0.32 36.35
CA TRP A 639 -23.71 0.82 35.00
C TRP A 639 -23.07 2.19 34.75
N ILE A 640 -22.74 2.46 33.49
CA ILE A 640 -22.13 3.71 33.02
C ILE A 640 -22.86 4.18 31.76
N LEU A 641 -23.06 5.48 31.61
CA LEU A 641 -23.40 6.14 30.35
C LEU A 641 -22.22 7.02 29.93
N ASP A 642 -21.62 6.76 28.77
CA ASP A 642 -20.60 7.67 28.24
C ASP A 642 -21.20 8.99 27.74
N ASN A 643 -20.33 9.93 27.37
CA ASN A 643 -20.71 11.24 26.81
C ASN A 643 -21.31 11.18 25.39
N PHE A 644 -21.45 9.97 24.81
CA PHE A 644 -22.14 9.72 23.54
C PHE A 644 -23.41 8.88 23.75
N SER A 645 -23.91 8.74 24.98
CA SER A 645 -25.11 7.97 25.34
C SER A 645 -25.01 6.46 25.08
N THR A 646 -23.80 5.88 25.13
CA THR A 646 -23.61 4.42 25.15
C THR A 646 -23.72 3.90 26.57
N GLY A 647 -24.64 2.97 26.81
CA GLY A 647 -24.81 2.30 28.09
C GLY A 647 -23.90 1.09 28.24
N TYR A 648 -23.21 1.01 29.37
CA TYR A 648 -22.38 -0.14 29.77
C TYR A 648 -22.93 -0.70 31.07
N ILE A 649 -23.10 -2.03 31.14
CA ILE A 649 -23.50 -2.73 32.36
C ILE A 649 -22.33 -3.62 32.78
N LEU A 650 -21.94 -3.50 34.04
CA LEU A 650 -20.86 -4.29 34.62
C LEU A 650 -21.45 -5.34 35.55
N SER A 651 -20.95 -6.56 35.46
CA SER A 651 -21.30 -7.61 36.41
C SER A 651 -20.75 -7.28 37.79
N GLU A 652 -21.44 -7.74 38.84
CA GLU A 652 -21.02 -7.62 40.22
C GLU A 652 -19.58 -8.16 40.44
N GLY A 653 -18.82 -7.49 41.32
CA GLY A 653 -17.44 -7.84 41.65
C GLY A 653 -16.37 -7.23 40.74
N ASN A 654 -16.75 -6.45 39.71
CA ASN A 654 -15.80 -5.67 38.92
C ASN A 654 -15.50 -4.32 39.58
N HIS A 655 -14.23 -3.95 39.60
CA HIS A 655 -13.76 -2.64 40.06
C HIS A 655 -13.70 -1.66 38.88
N LEU A 656 -14.44 -0.55 38.97
CA LEU A 656 -14.54 0.46 37.94
C LEU A 656 -13.65 1.67 38.26
N CYS A 657 -12.86 2.09 37.28
CA CYS A 657 -12.18 3.37 37.28
C CYS A 657 -12.63 4.18 36.05
N VAL A 658 -13.12 5.39 36.27
CA VAL A 658 -13.43 6.36 35.21
C VAL A 658 -12.74 7.66 35.55
N LYS A 659 -11.95 8.20 34.61
CA LYS A 659 -11.26 9.46 34.80
C LYS A 659 -11.60 10.42 33.67
N HIS A 660 -11.94 11.63 34.06
CA HIS A 660 -12.14 12.79 33.20
C HIS A 660 -10.98 13.76 33.47
N SER A 661 -10.04 13.84 32.53
CA SER A 661 -8.93 14.79 32.59
C SER A 661 -8.35 15.04 31.21
N GLU A 662 -7.66 16.16 31.07
CA GLU A 662 -6.69 16.37 29.99
C GLU A 662 -5.65 15.22 29.98
N GLN A 663 -5.22 14.83 28.78
CA GLN A 663 -4.25 13.75 28.57
C GLN A 663 -3.14 14.25 27.65
N ILE A 664 -1.90 14.13 28.12
CA ILE A 664 -0.70 14.32 27.30
C ILE A 664 -0.19 12.94 26.91
N SER A 665 0.01 12.73 25.62
CA SER A 665 0.43 11.45 25.05
C SER A 665 1.37 11.70 23.88
N PRO A 666 2.42 10.90 23.69
CA PRO A 666 3.31 11.07 22.56
C PRO A 666 2.60 10.79 21.24
N HIS A 667 2.97 11.56 20.21
CA HIS A 667 2.48 11.35 18.86
C HIS A 667 2.88 9.95 18.35
N HIS A 668 2.04 9.32 17.53
CA HIS A 668 2.25 7.94 17.08
C HIS A 668 3.55 7.73 16.28
N SER A 669 4.13 8.80 15.73
CA SER A 669 5.42 8.75 15.03
C SER A 669 6.60 8.51 15.96
N GLY A 670 6.46 8.79 17.27
CA GLY A 670 7.57 8.70 18.23
C GLY A 670 8.55 9.86 18.16
N ASN A 671 8.29 10.88 17.35
CA ASN A 671 8.92 12.18 17.52
C ASN A 671 8.22 12.89 18.69
N GLU A 672 8.99 13.42 19.62
CA GLU A 672 8.49 14.48 20.50
C GLU A 672 8.14 15.65 19.58
N GLU A 673 6.93 16.18 19.69
CA GLU A 673 6.67 17.51 19.14
C GLU A 673 7.61 18.43 19.92
N GLU A 674 8.64 18.95 19.25
CA GLU A 674 9.29 20.18 19.72
C GLU A 674 8.15 21.19 19.78
N GLU A 675 7.75 21.56 21.01
CA GLU A 675 6.96 22.77 21.21
C GLU A 675 7.75 23.89 20.51
N GLU A 676 7.25 24.37 19.37
CA GLU A 676 7.63 25.66 18.85
C GLU A 676 7.18 26.66 19.92
N GLU A 677 8.07 26.97 20.87
CA GLU A 677 8.02 28.22 21.61
C GLU A 677 8.12 29.32 20.55
N GLU A 678 6.96 29.84 20.12
CA GLU A 678 6.85 31.18 19.58
C GLU A 678 7.39 32.12 20.68
N GLU A 679 8.68 32.43 20.63
CA GLU A 679 9.21 33.64 21.25
C GLU A 679 8.49 34.81 20.57
N GLU A 680 7.43 35.28 21.22
CA GLU A 680 6.90 36.63 21.02
C GLU A 680 8.05 37.61 21.29
N GLU A 681 8.70 38.09 20.21
CA GLU A 681 9.38 39.37 20.22
C GLU A 681 8.32 40.45 20.46
N GLU A 682 7.98 40.69 21.73
CA GLU A 682 7.31 41.92 22.15
C GLU A 682 8.26 43.10 21.88
N GLU A 683 7.94 43.85 20.82
CA GLU A 683 8.32 45.25 20.64
C GLU A 683 7.94 46.04 21.90
N ASN A 684 8.89 46.22 22.82
CA ASN A 684 8.85 47.31 23.79
C ASN A 684 9.47 48.56 23.16
N ASP A 685 8.67 49.24 22.33
CA ASP A 685 8.76 50.68 22.16
C ASP A 685 7.99 51.32 23.34
N GLU A 686 8.71 51.85 24.34
CA GLU A 686 8.28 53.04 25.10
C GLU A 686 9.42 53.58 25.99
N ASP A 687 9.80 54.83 25.70
CA ASP A 687 10.35 55.88 26.58
C ASP A 687 11.71 55.70 27.30
N SER A 688 12.77 56.25 26.69
CA SER A 688 13.60 57.40 27.16
C SER A 688 15.07 57.37 26.72
#